data_AF-A0A1D2S5T1-F1
#
_entry.id   AF-A0A1D2S5T1-F1
#
_cell.length_a   1.000
_cell.length_b   1.000
_cell.length_c   1.000
_cell.angle_alpha   90.00
_cell.angle_beta   90.00
_cell.angle_gamma   90.00
#
_symmetry.space_group_name_H-M   'P 1'
#
loop_
_entity.id
_entity.type
_entity.pdbx_description
1 polymer ?
#
loop_
_entity_poly.entity_id
_entity_poly.type
_entity_poly.pdbx_seq_one_letter_code
_entity_poly.pdbx_strand_id
1 'polypeptide(L)'
;MAAVLALAACGGSDDAPLMLSEVSANAAADDSAWVEVYNPNEHPINLADYQLRTGTTDGSAAGDPAQPKVFALPEATVPPRGVLVVAAAVKITSWSSNNAQIVYVRDGATSPYWGSSGFVELLSGNQSVDFVRFGSSTAAPLSPDAWSGPNLPALPEGDAAYGKSIVRPMPKGSAPALDRAAKAWAQVNFATPAGPNDIAAGVVDSDGDGIPDSAKQPGGSYGGLDLYAMGARAGQRDIFLQIDHMTDPDDGRSEPWLQPRKEALQKVVDAFANSSTSGKPYALHIDVGPLYSANFSPRDFNLGGGREVAFHPCIGVPSRLFGQWGPQQENCATLQEYKSAGFDQRRRLVFHYAIFANSQHPDGSPSSSGIAELYGNDFVVTLGRLSTDGGTTNTNIDEPHEYQRLVNVQASTLMHEFGHNLGLGHGGDDLFTNYKPNYLSIMNYLYQMEGLGASFTDTRANDRYLHETQDASSAQQVAVCERPGGNPPGVITMSNSPCTAEFKIDFSNGISLPLNPAEVDEGLNMGRGSDRGAYADWNHNGYQDLQPYALCLNPANYRTPSDCPTSRLLTDFNDWDNLVLPFSRYYNGANNGAPAQTLNKKSSQSRDTPVRRHPRQIIVETLTLADHPAAPGYERR
;
A
#
# COMPACT_ATOMS: atom_id res chain seq x y z
N MET A 1 -17.55 13.42 -20.40
CA MET A 1 -17.34 14.30 -21.56
C MET A 1 -16.66 15.56 -21.08
N ALA A 2 -15.34 15.68 -21.23
CA ALA A 2 -14.58 16.87 -20.87
C ALA A 2 -13.70 17.25 -22.06
N ALA A 3 -13.71 18.54 -22.39
CA ALA A 3 -13.28 19.11 -23.65
C ALA A 3 -11.75 19.03 -23.86
N VAL A 4 -11.38 18.56 -25.05
CA VAL A 4 -10.02 18.54 -25.59
C VAL A 4 -9.67 19.94 -26.09
N LEU A 5 -8.67 20.59 -25.50
CA LEU A 5 -8.04 21.77 -26.08
C LEU A 5 -7.14 21.32 -27.23
N ALA A 6 -7.60 21.50 -28.47
CA ALA A 6 -6.77 21.34 -29.66
C ALA A 6 -5.87 22.58 -29.83
N LEU A 7 -4.55 22.41 -29.70
CA LEU A 7 -3.58 23.43 -30.12
C LEU A 7 -3.35 23.32 -31.63
N ALA A 8 -3.42 24.47 -32.30
CA ALA A 8 -3.46 24.61 -33.75
C ALA A 8 -2.16 24.21 -34.48
N ALA A 9 -2.35 23.62 -35.65
CA ALA A 9 -1.36 23.09 -36.56
C ALA A 9 -0.51 24.15 -37.28
N CYS A 10 0.77 23.82 -37.49
CA CYS A 10 1.56 24.25 -38.63
C CYS A 10 2.12 22.99 -39.30
N GLY A 11 1.74 22.76 -40.56
CA GLY A 11 1.92 21.51 -41.27
C GLY A 11 3.35 21.18 -41.74
N GLY A 12 3.56 19.89 -41.98
CA GLY A 12 4.75 19.30 -42.59
C GLY A 12 4.84 17.79 -42.36
N SER A 13 4.53 17.00 -43.40
CA SER A 13 4.67 15.53 -43.56
C SER A 13 4.04 14.65 -42.47
N ASP A 14 2.78 14.25 -42.67
CA ASP A 14 1.81 13.98 -41.59
C ASP A 14 1.92 12.64 -40.83
N ASP A 15 2.99 11.85 -40.96
CA ASP A 15 3.22 10.68 -40.09
C ASP A 15 4.67 10.65 -39.59
N ALA A 16 4.93 11.35 -38.48
CA ALA A 16 6.16 11.21 -37.72
C ALA A 16 6.12 9.91 -36.91
N PRO A 17 7.23 9.18 -36.75
CA PRO A 17 7.20 7.93 -36.03
C PRO A 17 7.10 8.16 -34.50
N LEU A 18 6.80 7.09 -33.75
CA LEU A 18 6.82 7.14 -32.28
C LEU A 18 8.18 7.59 -31.74
N MET A 19 8.19 8.25 -30.59
CA MET A 19 9.40 8.70 -29.92
C MET A 19 9.49 8.16 -28.50
N LEU A 20 10.70 7.95 -27.99
CA LEU A 20 10.92 7.65 -26.58
C LEU A 20 10.78 8.94 -25.77
N SER A 21 9.91 8.97 -24.76
CA SER A 21 9.72 10.15 -23.92
C SER A 21 10.35 10.00 -22.54
N GLU A 22 10.29 8.83 -21.93
CA GLU A 22 10.79 8.59 -20.56
C GLU A 22 11.35 7.17 -20.44
N VAL A 23 12.46 7.01 -19.72
CA VAL A 23 13.09 5.71 -19.44
C VAL A 23 13.35 5.61 -17.94
N SER A 24 12.83 4.56 -17.29
CA SER A 24 12.98 4.33 -15.85
C SER A 24 14.41 4.08 -15.43
N ALA A 25 14.78 4.46 -14.21
CA ALA A 25 15.91 3.86 -13.51
C ALA A 25 15.47 2.57 -12.82
N ASN A 26 16.35 1.57 -12.80
CA ASN A 26 16.07 0.25 -12.22
C ASN A 26 17.20 -0.15 -11.27
N ALA A 27 16.84 -0.71 -10.12
CA ALA A 27 17.75 -1.13 -9.07
C ALA A 27 18.22 -2.58 -9.27
N ALA A 28 17.34 -3.46 -9.74
CA ALA A 28 17.55 -4.89 -9.75
C ALA A 28 16.90 -5.59 -10.96
N ALA A 29 17.41 -6.78 -11.27
CA ALA A 29 16.96 -7.60 -12.39
C ALA A 29 15.49 -8.07 -12.29
N ASP A 30 14.91 -8.08 -11.09
CA ASP A 30 13.50 -8.38 -10.85
C ASP A 30 12.59 -7.14 -10.82
N ASP A 31 13.09 -5.98 -11.24
CA ASP A 31 12.30 -4.78 -11.51
C ASP A 31 11.55 -4.88 -12.83
N SER A 32 10.35 -4.31 -12.83
CA SER A 32 9.57 -4.03 -14.03
C SER A 32 10.09 -2.77 -14.71
N ALA A 33 11.26 -2.87 -15.35
CA ALA A 33 11.83 -1.80 -16.17
C ALA A 33 10.81 -1.30 -17.20
N TRP A 34 10.67 0.02 -17.36
CA TRP A 34 9.65 0.59 -18.24
C TRP A 34 10.16 1.79 -19.01
N VAL A 35 9.61 1.94 -20.21
CA VAL A 35 9.85 3.05 -21.12
C VAL A 35 8.53 3.62 -21.57
N GLU A 36 8.47 4.92 -21.79
CA GLU A 36 7.31 5.60 -22.34
C GLU A 36 7.55 5.97 -23.79
N VAL A 37 6.54 5.74 -24.63
CA VAL A 37 6.52 6.19 -26.02
C VAL A 37 5.51 7.32 -26.20
N TYR A 38 5.86 8.32 -26.99
CA TYR A 38 5.04 9.46 -27.36
C TYR A 38 4.66 9.42 -28.84
N ASN A 39 3.40 9.66 -29.15
CA ASN A 39 2.90 9.82 -30.50
C ASN A 39 2.81 11.31 -30.87
N PRO A 40 3.68 11.81 -31.75
CA PRO A 40 3.66 13.21 -32.16
C PRO A 40 2.52 13.58 -33.11
N ASN A 41 1.73 12.62 -33.62
CA ASN A 41 0.74 12.86 -34.67
C ASN A 41 -0.64 13.19 -34.12
N GLU A 42 -1.53 13.61 -35.02
CA GLU A 42 -2.94 13.86 -34.76
C GLU A 42 -3.81 12.60 -34.96
N HIS A 43 -3.17 11.48 -35.28
CA HIS A 43 -3.81 10.18 -35.53
C HIS A 43 -3.17 9.11 -34.63
N PRO A 44 -3.93 8.08 -34.22
CA PRO A 44 -3.39 7.01 -33.40
C PRO A 44 -2.35 6.19 -34.15
N ILE A 45 -1.35 5.66 -33.44
CA ILE A 45 -0.37 4.71 -33.97
C ILE A 45 -0.57 3.35 -33.31
N ASN A 46 -0.45 2.27 -34.08
CA ASN A 46 -0.41 0.91 -33.53
C ASN A 46 1.01 0.59 -33.03
N LEU A 47 1.13 0.24 -31.75
CA LEU A 47 2.39 -0.10 -31.12
C LEU A 47 3.04 -1.35 -31.76
N ALA A 48 2.24 -2.29 -32.28
CA ALA A 48 2.73 -3.50 -32.92
C ALA A 48 3.54 -3.25 -34.22
N ASP A 49 3.47 -2.04 -34.79
CA ASP A 49 4.29 -1.63 -35.94
C ASP A 49 5.75 -1.34 -35.54
N TYR A 50 6.04 -1.40 -34.23
CA TYR A 50 7.33 -1.10 -33.62
C TYR A 50 7.88 -2.28 -32.81
N GLN A 51 9.18 -2.23 -32.56
CA GLN A 51 9.88 -3.19 -31.72
C GLN A 51 10.82 -2.46 -30.75
N LEU A 52 11.08 -3.07 -29.60
CA LEU A 52 11.98 -2.51 -28.59
C LEU A 52 13.30 -3.29 -28.56
N ARG A 53 14.43 -2.62 -28.79
CA ARG A 53 15.77 -3.22 -28.64
C ARG A 53 16.47 -2.68 -27.41
N THR A 54 16.87 -3.57 -26.51
CA THR A 54 17.55 -3.24 -25.25
C THR A 54 18.24 -4.49 -24.67
N GLY A 55 18.93 -4.33 -23.53
CA GLY A 55 19.36 -5.44 -22.69
C GLY A 55 18.18 -6.27 -22.15
N THR A 56 18.49 -7.37 -21.48
CA THR A 56 17.49 -8.35 -21.03
C THR A 56 17.64 -8.70 -19.56
N THR A 57 16.61 -9.31 -18.99
CA THR A 57 16.67 -10.02 -17.71
C THR A 57 15.82 -11.28 -17.76
N ASP A 58 16.17 -12.29 -16.97
CA ASP A 58 15.32 -13.45 -16.67
C ASP A 58 14.54 -13.29 -15.34
N GLY A 59 14.57 -12.11 -14.73
CA GLY A 59 13.99 -11.82 -13.42
C GLY A 59 14.83 -12.33 -12.24
N SER A 60 16.01 -12.91 -12.49
CA SER A 60 16.97 -13.30 -11.45
C SER A 60 18.32 -12.60 -11.65
N ALA A 61 18.73 -12.39 -12.89
CA ALA A 61 19.95 -11.69 -13.27
C ALA A 61 19.72 -10.85 -14.54
N ALA A 62 20.52 -9.80 -14.68
CA ALA A 62 20.61 -9.06 -15.93
C ALA A 62 21.39 -9.90 -16.97
N GLY A 63 20.93 -9.87 -18.22
CA GLY A 63 21.65 -10.44 -19.35
C GLY A 63 22.88 -9.62 -19.74
N ASP A 64 23.70 -10.17 -20.63
CA ASP A 64 24.88 -9.46 -21.15
C ASP A 64 24.46 -8.22 -21.96
N PRO A 65 24.83 -6.99 -21.52
CA PRO A 65 24.49 -5.76 -22.23
C PRO A 65 25.12 -5.67 -23.64
N ALA A 66 26.16 -6.46 -23.94
CA ALA A 66 26.74 -6.55 -25.27
C ALA A 66 25.90 -7.40 -26.26
N GLN A 67 24.90 -8.13 -25.77
CA GLN A 67 24.01 -8.98 -26.55
C GLN A 67 22.55 -8.52 -26.41
N PRO A 68 22.20 -7.34 -26.96
CA PRO A 68 20.84 -6.83 -26.85
C PRO A 68 19.86 -7.69 -27.63
N LYS A 69 18.61 -7.69 -27.17
CA LYS A 69 17.50 -8.42 -27.76
C LYS A 69 16.47 -7.47 -28.33
N VAL A 70 15.83 -7.86 -29.43
CA VAL A 70 14.65 -7.19 -29.99
C VAL A 70 13.40 -7.88 -29.44
N PHE A 71 12.52 -7.09 -28.83
CA PHE A 71 11.23 -7.51 -28.31
C PHE A 71 10.13 -7.00 -29.25
N ALA A 72 9.26 -7.90 -29.70
CA ALA A 72 8.03 -7.51 -30.36
C ALA A 72 7.12 -6.77 -29.37
N LEU A 73 6.49 -5.68 -29.83
CA LEU A 73 5.52 -4.96 -29.02
C LEU A 73 4.09 -5.45 -29.33
N PRO A 74 3.20 -5.49 -28.32
CA PRO A 74 1.84 -5.98 -28.51
C PRO A 74 0.99 -5.01 -29.33
N GLU A 75 -0.13 -5.52 -29.85
CA GLU A 75 -1.17 -4.67 -30.42
C GLU A 75 -1.75 -3.77 -29.32
N ALA A 76 -1.54 -2.47 -29.49
CA ALA A 76 -2.02 -1.43 -28.59
C ALA A 76 -2.04 -0.10 -29.32
N THR A 77 -2.99 0.77 -28.97
CA THR A 77 -3.09 2.10 -29.57
C THR A 77 -2.30 3.12 -28.74
N VAL A 78 -1.33 3.80 -29.36
CA VAL A 78 -0.73 5.01 -28.80
C VAL A 78 -1.57 6.21 -29.25
N PRO A 79 -2.29 6.90 -28.35
CA PRO A 79 -3.25 7.93 -28.73
C PRO A 79 -2.57 9.14 -29.40
N PRO A 80 -3.29 9.89 -30.26
CA PRO A 80 -2.80 11.15 -30.84
C PRO A 80 -2.29 12.11 -29.77
N ARG A 81 -1.12 12.72 -30.00
CA ARG A 81 -0.48 13.65 -29.04
C ARG A 81 -0.39 13.11 -27.62
N GLY A 82 -0.33 11.80 -27.47
CA GLY A 82 -0.39 11.11 -26.18
C GLY A 82 0.76 10.13 -26.01
N VAL A 83 0.76 9.50 -24.84
CA VAL A 83 1.83 8.60 -24.40
C VAL A 83 1.28 7.22 -24.05
N LEU A 84 2.15 6.21 -24.11
CA LEU A 84 1.89 4.86 -23.66
C LEU A 84 3.12 4.28 -22.97
N VAL A 85 2.94 3.66 -21.80
CA VAL A 85 4.02 2.98 -21.08
C VAL A 85 4.19 1.56 -21.59
N VAL A 86 5.42 1.17 -21.89
CA VAL A 86 5.84 -0.20 -22.22
C VAL A 86 6.72 -0.69 -21.07
N ALA A 87 6.20 -1.64 -20.29
CA ALA A 87 6.86 -2.18 -19.11
C ALA A 87 7.30 -3.63 -19.33
N ALA A 88 8.35 -4.06 -18.63
CA ALA A 88 8.77 -5.44 -18.60
C ALA A 88 7.75 -6.30 -17.84
N ALA A 89 7.28 -7.38 -18.46
CA ALA A 89 6.56 -8.43 -17.74
C ALA A 89 7.58 -9.27 -16.97
N VAL A 90 7.76 -9.01 -15.67
CA VAL A 90 8.56 -9.86 -14.79
C VAL A 90 7.65 -10.57 -13.80
N LYS A 91 8.22 -11.34 -12.88
CA LYS A 91 7.42 -12.14 -11.95
C LYS A 91 6.45 -11.30 -11.12
N ILE A 92 6.84 -10.08 -10.76
CA ILE A 92 6.06 -9.17 -9.94
C ILE A 92 4.81 -8.65 -10.68
N THR A 93 4.96 -8.26 -11.95
CA THR A 93 3.86 -7.76 -12.79
C THR A 93 3.08 -8.85 -13.51
N SER A 94 3.34 -10.13 -13.19
CA SER A 94 2.69 -11.25 -13.88
C SER A 94 1.18 -11.32 -13.65
N TRP A 95 0.66 -10.54 -12.70
CA TRP A 95 -0.76 -10.44 -12.35
C TRP A 95 -1.38 -9.13 -12.87
N SER A 96 -0.56 -8.23 -13.43
CA SER A 96 -1.00 -6.98 -14.03
C SER A 96 -1.44 -7.22 -15.47
N SER A 97 -2.45 -6.46 -15.92
CA SER A 97 -3.01 -6.59 -17.25
C SER A 97 -2.70 -5.36 -18.10
N ASN A 98 -2.55 -5.56 -19.41
CA ASN A 98 -2.45 -4.46 -20.37
C ASN A 98 -3.72 -3.60 -20.32
N ASN A 99 -3.55 -2.30 -20.46
CA ASN A 99 -4.65 -1.34 -20.60
C ASN A 99 -4.25 -0.20 -21.54
N ALA A 100 -5.07 0.86 -21.60
CA ALA A 100 -4.87 1.98 -22.51
C ALA A 100 -3.65 2.88 -22.16
N GLN A 101 -3.06 2.74 -20.98
CA GLN A 101 -1.93 3.56 -20.50
C GLN A 101 -0.63 2.76 -20.32
N ILE A 102 -0.72 1.43 -20.13
CA ILE A 102 0.45 0.57 -19.94
C ILE A 102 0.26 -0.80 -20.59
N VAL A 103 1.33 -1.30 -21.21
CA VAL A 103 1.43 -2.67 -21.73
C VAL A 103 2.66 -3.38 -21.18
N TYR A 104 2.57 -4.69 -21.03
CA TYR A 104 3.62 -5.54 -20.48
C TYR A 104 4.24 -6.44 -21.55
N VAL A 105 5.58 -6.44 -21.63
CA VAL A 105 6.36 -7.11 -22.69
C VAL A 105 7.30 -8.14 -22.10
N ARG A 106 7.27 -9.35 -22.66
CA ARG A 106 8.25 -10.42 -22.45
C ARG A 106 8.37 -11.28 -23.71
N ASP A 107 9.50 -11.96 -23.86
CA ASP A 107 9.69 -12.99 -24.86
C ASP A 107 10.32 -14.25 -24.22
N GLY A 108 9.53 -15.32 -24.15
CA GLY A 108 9.86 -16.54 -23.43
C GLY A 108 10.13 -16.26 -21.95
N ALA A 109 11.34 -16.62 -21.50
CA ALA A 109 11.80 -16.40 -20.13
C ALA A 109 12.51 -15.05 -19.92
N THR A 110 12.59 -14.20 -20.94
CA THR A 110 13.35 -12.93 -20.88
C THR A 110 12.45 -11.72 -21.05
N SER A 111 12.79 -10.64 -20.36
CA SER A 111 12.07 -9.36 -20.41
C SER A 111 13.05 -8.20 -20.67
N PRO A 112 12.55 -7.05 -21.19
CA PRO A 112 13.37 -5.85 -21.38
C PRO A 112 14.01 -5.39 -20.06
N TYR A 113 15.29 -5.02 -20.07
CA TYR A 113 15.97 -4.51 -18.88
C TYR A 113 17.19 -3.64 -19.22
N TRP A 114 17.53 -2.74 -18.30
CA TRP A 114 18.77 -1.98 -18.27
C TRP A 114 19.08 -1.56 -16.83
N GLY A 115 20.38 -1.46 -16.50
CA GLY A 115 20.87 -0.92 -15.23
C GLY A 115 21.31 0.54 -15.36
N SER A 116 22.34 0.93 -14.62
CA SER A 116 22.92 2.28 -14.66
C SER A 116 23.53 2.69 -15.99
N SER A 117 24.05 1.71 -16.74
CA SER A 117 24.62 1.89 -18.07
C SER A 117 23.88 1.00 -19.04
N GLY A 118 23.41 1.58 -20.13
CA GLY A 118 22.54 0.89 -21.07
C GLY A 118 22.08 1.77 -22.23
N PHE A 119 21.11 1.25 -22.96
CA PHE A 119 20.43 1.98 -24.02
C PHE A 119 19.01 1.46 -24.17
N VAL A 120 18.14 2.28 -24.75
CA VAL A 120 16.82 1.87 -25.20
C VAL A 120 16.65 2.35 -26.63
N GLU A 121 16.18 1.46 -27.50
CA GLU A 121 16.05 1.73 -28.92
C GLU A 121 14.68 1.27 -29.42
N LEU A 122 13.97 2.18 -30.09
CA LEU A 122 12.71 1.90 -30.75
C LEU A 122 12.98 1.66 -32.24
N LEU A 123 12.45 0.56 -32.77
CA LEU A 123 12.64 0.14 -34.16
C LEU A 123 11.30 0.14 -34.89
N SER A 124 11.34 0.42 -36.20
CA SER A 124 10.27 0.04 -37.14
C SER A 124 10.92 -0.78 -38.24
N GLY A 125 10.49 -2.05 -38.35
CA GLY A 125 11.26 -3.05 -39.10
C GLY A 125 12.71 -3.13 -38.61
N ASN A 126 13.67 -3.02 -39.53
CA ASN A 126 15.11 -3.08 -39.21
C ASN A 126 15.77 -1.69 -39.09
N GLN A 127 15.00 -0.62 -38.89
CA GLN A 127 15.51 0.75 -38.79
C GLN A 127 15.25 1.35 -37.41
N SER A 128 16.22 2.11 -36.91
CA SER A 128 16.07 2.84 -35.65
C SER A 128 15.19 4.06 -35.88
N VAL A 129 14.10 4.11 -35.14
CA VAL A 129 13.15 5.22 -35.11
C VAL A 129 13.58 6.24 -34.06
N ASP A 130 13.95 5.76 -32.89
CA ASP A 130 14.47 6.60 -31.81
C ASP A 130 15.41 5.78 -30.93
N PHE A 131 16.32 6.46 -30.25
CA PHE A 131 17.37 5.81 -29.48
C PHE A 131 17.80 6.72 -28.34
N VAL A 132 18.13 6.12 -27.19
CA VAL A 132 18.78 6.81 -26.09
C VAL A 132 19.83 5.91 -25.45
N ARG A 133 21.01 6.47 -25.15
CA ARG A 133 22.09 5.76 -24.43
C ARG A 133 22.61 6.55 -23.25
N PHE A 134 22.98 5.83 -22.21
CA PHE A 134 23.37 6.39 -20.92
C PHE A 134 24.49 5.57 -20.27
N GLY A 135 25.19 6.23 -19.34
CA GLY A 135 26.33 5.65 -18.63
C GLY A 135 27.49 5.30 -19.57
N SER A 136 28.10 4.14 -19.37
CA SER A 136 29.26 3.68 -20.15
C SER A 136 28.90 2.82 -21.37
N SER A 137 27.62 2.75 -21.75
CA SER A 137 27.17 1.93 -22.88
C SER A 137 27.87 2.29 -24.19
N THR A 138 28.35 1.27 -24.90
CA THR A 138 28.95 1.38 -26.23
C THR A 138 28.00 0.97 -27.35
N ALA A 139 26.74 0.67 -27.02
CA ALA A 139 25.73 0.30 -28.00
C ALA A 139 25.52 1.42 -29.03
N ALA A 140 25.42 1.02 -30.30
CA ALA A 140 25.12 1.89 -31.42
C ALA A 140 23.71 1.58 -31.96
N PRO A 141 22.94 2.62 -32.35
CA PRO A 141 21.68 2.40 -33.06
C PRO A 141 21.91 1.66 -34.38
N LEU A 142 20.92 0.89 -34.83
CA LEU A 142 20.95 0.24 -36.15
C LEU A 142 20.98 1.26 -37.31
N SER A 143 20.42 2.45 -37.11
CA SER A 143 20.50 3.58 -38.05
C SER A 143 21.40 4.69 -37.47
N PRO A 144 22.53 5.05 -38.13
CA PRO A 144 23.53 5.98 -37.57
C PRO A 144 22.98 7.34 -37.14
N ASP A 145 21.96 7.85 -37.82
CA ASP A 145 21.36 9.17 -37.57
C ASP A 145 20.29 9.15 -36.46
N ALA A 146 20.09 8.02 -35.79
CA ALA A 146 19.11 7.89 -34.72
C ALA A 146 19.60 8.42 -33.35
N TRP A 147 20.88 8.78 -33.22
CA TRP A 147 21.42 9.41 -32.02
C TRP A 147 22.57 10.36 -32.33
N SER A 148 22.57 11.52 -31.68
CA SER A 148 23.69 12.46 -31.75
C SER A 148 24.10 12.96 -30.36
N GLY A 149 25.42 13.12 -30.16
CA GLY A 149 25.99 13.61 -28.92
C GLY A 149 26.52 12.51 -27.97
N PRO A 150 27.02 12.92 -26.79
CA PRO A 150 27.60 12.02 -25.80
C PRO A 150 26.52 11.12 -25.18
N ASN A 151 26.94 10.13 -24.38
CA ASN A 151 26.02 9.40 -23.53
C ASN A 151 25.41 10.34 -22.48
N LEU A 152 24.17 10.10 -22.11
CA LEU A 152 23.62 10.70 -20.90
C LEU A 152 24.37 10.17 -19.66
N PRO A 153 24.33 10.89 -18.52
CA PRO A 153 24.84 10.36 -17.26
C PRO A 153 24.26 8.98 -16.93
N ALA A 154 24.99 8.19 -16.15
CA ALA A 154 24.51 6.90 -15.70
C ALA A 154 23.22 7.05 -14.86
N LEU A 155 22.26 6.15 -15.08
CA LEU A 155 21.08 6.07 -14.22
C LEU A 155 21.52 5.65 -12.80
N PRO A 156 20.82 6.10 -11.75
CA PRO A 156 21.18 5.74 -10.38
C PRO A 156 21.03 4.22 -10.15
N GLU A 157 21.82 3.68 -9.22
CA GLU A 157 21.83 2.25 -8.87
C GLU A 157 21.22 1.98 -7.48
N GLY A 158 20.82 0.73 -7.26
CA GLY A 158 20.28 0.27 -5.97
C GLY A 158 19.03 1.05 -5.58
N ASP A 159 18.79 1.21 -4.28
CA ASP A 159 17.58 1.86 -3.77
C ASP A 159 17.46 3.33 -4.22
N ALA A 160 18.57 3.96 -4.63
CA ALA A 160 18.55 5.31 -5.17
C ALA A 160 17.98 5.41 -6.60
N ALA A 161 17.73 4.28 -7.28
CA ALA A 161 17.14 4.21 -8.62
C ALA A 161 15.63 4.49 -8.62
N TYR A 162 14.92 4.04 -7.59
CA TYR A 162 13.47 4.04 -7.56
C TYR A 162 12.86 5.45 -7.66
N GLY A 163 11.81 5.57 -8.48
CA GLY A 163 11.09 6.82 -8.74
C GLY A 163 11.88 7.86 -9.55
N LYS A 164 12.97 7.45 -10.23
CA LYS A 164 13.79 8.33 -11.07
C LYS A 164 13.80 7.84 -12.52
N SER A 165 14.12 8.75 -13.43
CA SER A 165 14.12 8.46 -14.87
C SER A 165 15.03 9.44 -15.62
N ILE A 166 15.28 9.12 -16.89
CA ILE A 166 15.66 10.12 -17.89
C ILE A 166 14.44 10.43 -18.75
N VAL A 167 14.23 11.71 -19.04
CA VAL A 167 13.05 12.21 -19.74
C VAL A 167 13.46 13.13 -20.87
N ARG A 168 12.64 13.16 -21.93
CA ARG A 168 12.48 14.36 -22.74
C ARG A 168 11.51 15.28 -22.00
N PRO A 169 11.95 16.47 -21.53
CA PRO A 169 11.07 17.36 -20.79
C PRO A 169 9.83 17.75 -21.60
N MET A 170 8.68 17.70 -20.95
CA MET A 170 7.38 18.12 -21.48
C MET A 170 6.73 19.08 -20.47
N PRO A 171 7.15 20.35 -20.42
CA PRO A 171 6.50 21.34 -19.56
C PRO A 171 4.99 21.40 -19.84
N LYS A 172 4.19 21.66 -18.81
CA LYS A 172 2.73 21.72 -18.89
C LYS A 172 2.26 22.52 -20.13
N GLY A 173 1.46 21.88 -20.98
CA GLY A 173 0.93 22.47 -22.21
C GLY A 173 1.90 22.51 -23.41
N SER A 174 3.06 21.85 -23.31
CA SER A 174 4.07 21.77 -24.37
C SER A 174 4.32 20.32 -24.80
N ALA A 175 4.64 20.13 -26.08
CA ALA A 175 5.12 18.85 -26.60
C ALA A 175 6.60 18.62 -26.25
N PRO A 176 7.08 17.37 -26.18
CA PRO A 176 8.50 17.09 -26.00
C PRO A 176 9.31 17.56 -27.19
N ALA A 177 10.60 17.81 -26.98
CA ALA A 177 11.53 17.99 -28.08
C ALA A 177 11.57 16.71 -28.94
N LEU A 178 11.40 16.85 -30.26
CA LEU A 178 11.41 15.73 -31.21
C LEU A 178 12.82 15.47 -31.80
N ASP A 179 13.86 16.12 -31.28
CA ASP A 179 15.23 15.93 -31.77
C ASP A 179 15.86 14.64 -31.20
N ARG A 180 16.78 14.02 -31.94
CA ARG A 180 17.46 12.78 -31.55
C ARG A 180 18.82 13.04 -30.89
N ALA A 181 18.95 14.16 -30.18
CA ALA A 181 20.21 14.56 -29.56
C ALA A 181 20.18 14.36 -28.05
N ALA A 182 21.35 14.05 -27.47
CA ALA A 182 21.51 13.90 -26.02
C ALA A 182 21.00 15.13 -25.23
N LYS A 183 21.12 16.33 -25.80
CA LYS A 183 20.66 17.59 -25.18
C LYS A 183 19.14 17.68 -24.98
N ALA A 184 18.34 16.86 -25.66
CA ALA A 184 16.88 16.84 -25.49
C ALA A 184 16.45 16.07 -24.24
N TRP A 185 17.39 15.40 -23.58
CA TRP A 185 17.13 14.58 -22.40
C TRP A 185 17.65 15.23 -21.13
N ALA A 186 16.94 15.00 -20.04
CA ALA A 186 17.34 15.37 -18.69
C ALA A 186 17.13 14.18 -17.74
N GLN A 187 17.97 14.05 -16.72
CA GLN A 187 17.75 13.10 -15.64
C GLN A 187 16.93 13.76 -14.54
N VAL A 188 15.82 13.14 -14.14
CA VAL A 188 14.90 13.69 -13.15
C VAL A 188 14.83 12.80 -11.92
N ASN A 189 14.60 13.42 -10.77
CA ASN A 189 14.45 12.73 -9.49
C ASN A 189 13.01 12.29 -9.21
N PHE A 190 12.04 12.65 -10.05
CA PHE A 190 10.65 12.18 -9.99
C PHE A 190 10.19 11.80 -11.40
N ALA A 191 9.85 10.52 -11.57
CA ALA A 191 9.31 10.01 -12.83
C ALA A 191 7.82 10.34 -12.97
N THR A 192 7.32 10.41 -14.20
CA THR A 192 5.93 10.82 -14.52
C THR A 192 5.26 9.88 -15.53
N PRO A 193 5.18 8.57 -15.22
CA PRO A 193 4.71 7.56 -16.15
C PRO A 193 3.26 7.83 -16.62
N ALA A 194 3.02 7.62 -17.91
CA ALA A 194 1.74 7.81 -18.58
C ALA A 194 1.20 9.25 -18.55
N GLY A 195 2.06 10.24 -18.27
CA GLY A 195 1.75 11.65 -18.21
C GLY A 195 2.83 12.51 -18.87
N PRO A 196 2.61 13.82 -19.02
CA PRO A 196 3.68 14.72 -19.45
C PRO A 196 4.84 14.72 -18.45
N ASN A 197 6.07 14.67 -18.97
CA ASN A 197 7.33 14.89 -18.24
C ASN A 197 7.50 16.34 -17.77
N ASP A 198 6.60 16.79 -16.90
CA ASP A 198 6.46 18.18 -16.47
C ASP A 198 7.19 18.51 -15.16
N ILE A 199 7.91 17.55 -14.59
CA ILE A 199 8.79 17.75 -13.43
C ILE A 199 10.21 18.08 -13.89
N ALA A 200 10.73 19.22 -13.43
CA ALA A 200 12.09 19.64 -13.72
C ALA A 200 13.14 18.77 -12.98
N ALA A 201 14.35 18.69 -13.54
CA ALA A 201 15.46 18.00 -12.88
C ALA A 201 15.87 18.71 -11.58
N GLY A 202 16.10 17.92 -10.53
CA GLY A 202 16.67 18.42 -9.26
C GLY A 202 15.70 19.22 -8.39
N VAL A 203 14.38 19.08 -8.61
CA VAL A 203 13.36 19.69 -7.74
C VAL A 203 13.44 19.14 -6.31
N VAL A 204 13.03 19.96 -5.35
CA VAL A 204 13.08 19.65 -3.92
C VAL A 204 11.74 19.09 -3.45
N ASP A 205 11.81 18.13 -2.53
CA ASP A 205 10.71 17.65 -1.69
C ASP A 205 11.12 17.97 -0.25
N SER A 206 10.54 19.04 0.30
CA SER A 206 11.01 19.66 1.55
C SER A 206 10.45 19.02 2.82
N ASP A 207 9.40 18.23 2.69
CA ASP A 207 8.70 17.53 3.77
C ASP A 207 8.82 16.00 3.69
N GLY A 208 9.40 15.48 2.59
CA GLY A 208 9.88 14.11 2.47
C GLY A 208 8.78 13.10 2.19
N ASP A 209 7.67 13.52 1.59
CA ASP A 209 6.53 12.64 1.30
C ASP A 209 6.56 12.01 -0.10
N GLY A 210 7.59 12.30 -0.90
CA GLY A 210 7.73 11.77 -2.25
C GLY A 210 7.03 12.61 -3.32
N ILE A 211 6.56 13.81 -2.98
CA ILE A 211 5.95 14.75 -3.91
C ILE A 211 6.81 16.03 -3.94
N PRO A 212 7.29 16.47 -5.12
CA PRO A 212 8.10 17.69 -5.19
C PRO A 212 7.29 18.93 -4.83
N ASP A 213 7.92 19.89 -4.14
CA ASP A 213 7.31 21.16 -3.73
C ASP A 213 6.66 21.92 -4.91
N SER A 214 7.22 21.76 -6.12
CA SER A 214 6.70 22.38 -7.34
C SER A 214 5.33 21.84 -7.76
N ALA A 215 4.98 20.61 -7.38
CA ALA A 215 3.65 20.03 -7.62
C ALA A 215 2.61 20.46 -6.58
N LYS A 216 3.06 20.96 -5.42
CA LYS A 216 2.22 21.37 -4.28
C LYS A 216 1.88 22.86 -4.25
N GLN A 217 1.90 23.52 -5.41
CA GLN A 217 1.66 24.96 -5.55
C GLN A 217 0.54 25.24 -6.56
N PRO A 218 -0.15 26.39 -6.46
CA PRO A 218 -1.14 26.79 -7.46
C PRO A 218 -0.58 26.74 -8.89
N GLY A 219 -1.25 26.00 -9.78
CA GLY A 219 -0.81 25.82 -11.16
C GLY A 219 0.27 24.75 -11.37
N GLY A 220 0.81 24.18 -10.30
CA GLY A 220 1.72 23.04 -10.30
C GLY A 220 1.14 21.81 -10.99
N SER A 221 2.00 20.81 -11.21
CA SER A 221 1.65 19.59 -11.91
C SER A 221 2.59 18.46 -11.53
N TYR A 222 2.09 17.22 -11.53
CA TYR A 222 2.88 16.00 -11.44
C TYR A 222 2.35 15.01 -12.48
N GLY A 223 3.04 14.86 -13.61
CA GLY A 223 2.54 14.02 -14.69
C GLY A 223 1.17 14.49 -15.20
N GLY A 224 0.91 15.80 -15.20
CA GLY A 224 -0.39 16.39 -15.54
C GLY A 224 -1.46 16.36 -14.44
N LEU A 225 -1.16 15.82 -13.24
CA LEU A 225 -2.07 15.83 -12.10
C LEU A 225 -1.98 17.16 -11.33
N ASP A 226 -3.14 17.73 -10.97
CA ASP A 226 -3.22 18.92 -10.11
C ASP A 226 -3.33 18.50 -8.63
N LEU A 227 -2.20 18.10 -8.04
CA LEU A 227 -2.15 17.66 -6.64
C LEU A 227 -2.49 18.80 -5.66
N TYR A 228 -2.23 20.06 -6.04
CA TYR A 228 -2.61 21.22 -5.25
C TYR A 228 -4.13 21.36 -5.13
N ALA A 229 -4.86 21.18 -6.22
CA ALA A 229 -6.33 21.14 -6.21
C ALA A 229 -6.88 19.96 -5.40
N MET A 230 -6.13 18.85 -5.33
CA MET A 230 -6.48 17.69 -4.50
C MET A 230 -6.17 17.88 -3.00
N GLY A 231 -5.39 18.90 -2.64
CA GLY A 231 -5.14 19.28 -1.24
C GLY A 231 -3.68 19.41 -0.84
N ALA A 232 -2.72 19.02 -1.70
CA ALA A 232 -1.30 19.02 -1.36
C ALA A 232 -0.73 20.41 -1.08
N ARG A 233 0.14 20.56 -0.08
CA ARG A 233 0.77 21.83 0.33
C ARG A 233 2.24 21.62 0.67
N ALA A 234 3.11 22.51 0.19
CA ALA A 234 4.52 22.47 0.57
C ALA A 234 4.71 22.65 2.09
N GLY A 235 5.58 21.84 2.68
CA GLY A 235 5.85 21.83 4.13
C GLY A 235 4.87 20.97 4.94
N GLN A 236 4.06 20.15 4.28
CA GLN A 236 3.08 19.22 4.83
C GLN A 236 3.30 17.86 4.17
N ARG A 237 3.26 16.79 4.98
CA ARG A 237 3.42 15.42 4.50
C ARG A 237 2.08 14.94 3.96
N ASP A 238 1.87 15.12 2.67
CA ASP A 238 0.67 14.76 1.93
C ASP A 238 0.73 13.30 1.48
N ILE A 239 -0.33 12.56 1.78
CA ILE A 239 -0.46 11.15 1.41
C ILE A 239 -1.76 10.96 0.66
N PHE A 240 -1.71 10.30 -0.49
CA PHE A 240 -2.87 10.09 -1.35
C PHE A 240 -3.30 8.62 -1.35
N LEU A 241 -4.59 8.38 -1.17
CA LEU A 241 -5.17 7.03 -1.14
C LEU A 241 -6.41 6.98 -2.05
N GLN A 242 -6.36 6.16 -3.09
CA GLN A 242 -7.52 5.83 -3.90
C GLN A 242 -8.14 4.52 -3.42
N ILE A 243 -9.47 4.50 -3.26
CA ILE A 243 -10.22 3.34 -2.79
C ILE A 243 -11.32 3.01 -3.80
N ASP A 244 -11.23 1.82 -4.40
CA ASP A 244 -12.35 1.22 -5.14
C ASP A 244 -13.21 0.40 -4.14
N HIS A 245 -14.48 0.13 -4.45
CA HIS A 245 -15.37 -0.62 -3.59
C HIS A 245 -16.32 -1.51 -4.39
N MET A 246 -16.55 -2.73 -3.92
CA MET A 246 -17.48 -3.65 -4.58
C MET A 246 -18.94 -3.21 -4.41
N THR A 247 -19.75 -3.46 -5.44
CA THR A 247 -21.21 -3.44 -5.33
C THR A 247 -21.71 -4.53 -4.39
N ASP A 248 -22.97 -4.41 -3.99
CA ASP A 248 -23.71 -5.53 -3.39
C ASP A 248 -23.71 -6.76 -4.34
N PRO A 249 -23.81 -7.99 -3.80
CA PRO A 249 -23.95 -9.20 -4.61
C PRO A 249 -25.21 -9.18 -5.49
N ASP A 250 -25.11 -9.72 -6.71
CA ASP A 250 -26.23 -9.83 -7.66
C ASP A 250 -27.38 -10.74 -7.18
N ASP A 251 -27.21 -11.44 -6.05
CA ASP A 251 -28.24 -12.29 -5.43
C ASP A 251 -29.28 -11.49 -4.61
N GLY A 252 -29.16 -10.16 -4.58
CA GLY A 252 -30.11 -9.25 -3.93
C GLY A 252 -29.88 -9.05 -2.43
N ARG A 253 -28.81 -9.62 -1.86
CA ARG A 253 -28.37 -9.30 -0.51
C ARG A 253 -27.71 -7.93 -0.48
N SER A 254 -27.90 -7.20 0.62
CA SER A 254 -27.13 -5.98 0.89
C SER A 254 -25.98 -6.28 1.83
N GLU A 255 -24.78 -5.86 1.46
CA GLU A 255 -23.55 -6.08 2.21
C GLU A 255 -22.93 -4.71 2.54
N PRO A 256 -23.44 -4.00 3.58
CA PRO A 256 -23.05 -2.63 3.91
C PRO A 256 -21.56 -2.47 4.28
N TRP A 257 -20.85 -3.58 4.47
CA TRP A 257 -19.42 -3.66 4.74
C TRP A 257 -18.56 -3.46 3.48
N LEU A 258 -19.12 -3.66 2.28
CA LEU A 258 -18.41 -3.48 1.01
C LEU A 258 -18.26 -2.03 0.60
N GLN A 259 -19.11 -1.13 1.12
CA GLN A 259 -19.05 0.30 0.84
C GLN A 259 -18.41 1.04 2.03
N PRO A 260 -17.29 1.76 1.84
CA PRO A 260 -16.62 2.47 2.93
C PRO A 260 -17.48 3.64 3.41
N ARG A 261 -17.82 3.69 4.70
CA ARG A 261 -18.61 4.77 5.33
C ARG A 261 -17.83 6.08 5.37
N LYS A 262 -18.51 7.21 5.12
CA LYS A 262 -17.90 8.55 5.12
C LYS A 262 -17.25 8.86 6.48
N GLU A 263 -17.91 8.46 7.55
CA GLU A 263 -17.46 8.60 8.93
C GLU A 263 -16.21 7.75 9.22
N ALA A 264 -16.12 6.57 8.61
CA ALA A 264 -14.94 5.71 8.75
C ALA A 264 -13.73 6.35 8.06
N LEU A 265 -13.90 6.84 6.83
CA LEU A 265 -12.86 7.56 6.08
C LEU A 265 -12.41 8.81 6.85
N GLN A 266 -13.36 9.59 7.37
CA GLN A 266 -13.05 10.80 8.13
C GLN A 266 -12.28 10.49 9.43
N LYS A 267 -12.63 9.42 10.16
CA LYS A 267 -11.87 8.99 11.35
C LYS A 267 -10.40 8.73 11.03
N VAL A 268 -10.09 8.09 9.89
CA VAL A 268 -8.70 7.86 9.46
C VAL A 268 -8.02 9.19 9.12
N VAL A 269 -8.68 10.07 8.35
CA VAL A 269 -8.12 11.40 8.05
C VAL A 269 -7.83 12.20 9.32
N ASP A 270 -8.74 12.17 10.29
CA ASP A 270 -8.59 12.86 11.56
C ASP A 270 -7.43 12.27 12.40
N ALA A 271 -7.20 10.96 12.35
CA ALA A 271 -6.06 10.34 13.03
C ALA A 271 -4.71 10.85 12.48
N PHE A 272 -4.56 10.93 11.15
CA PHE A 272 -3.36 11.51 10.53
C PHE A 272 -3.20 13.00 10.85
N ALA A 273 -4.28 13.78 10.78
CA ALA A 273 -4.25 15.21 11.06
C ALA A 273 -3.91 15.52 12.54
N ASN A 274 -4.34 14.67 13.48
CA ASN A 274 -4.10 14.82 14.91
C ASN A 274 -2.89 14.02 15.42
N SER A 275 -2.11 13.41 14.52
CA SER A 275 -0.94 12.60 14.85
C SER A 275 0.06 13.33 15.75
N SER A 276 0.67 12.58 16.67
CA SER A 276 1.66 13.11 17.62
C SER A 276 3.09 12.99 17.10
N THR A 277 3.32 13.46 15.87
CA THR A 277 4.63 13.41 15.21
C THR A 277 5.57 14.55 15.64
N SER A 278 6.87 14.28 15.69
CA SER A 278 7.92 15.28 15.89
C SER A 278 8.27 16.08 14.63
N GLY A 279 7.79 15.64 13.47
CA GLY A 279 8.06 16.22 12.16
C GLY A 279 6.98 17.20 11.66
N LYS A 280 6.87 17.29 10.32
CA LYS A 280 5.81 18.07 9.65
C LYS A 280 4.44 17.42 9.85
N PRO A 281 3.32 18.16 9.87
CA PRO A 281 2.01 17.53 9.99
C PRO A 281 1.74 16.60 8.80
N TYR A 282 1.02 15.51 9.05
CA TYR A 282 0.49 14.65 7.99
C TYR A 282 -0.86 15.16 7.50
N ALA A 283 -1.14 14.96 6.22
CA ALA A 283 -2.46 15.13 5.64
C ALA A 283 -2.77 13.97 4.71
N LEU A 284 -3.83 13.23 5.03
CA LEU A 284 -4.32 12.13 4.22
C LEU A 284 -5.45 12.61 3.31
N HIS A 285 -5.30 12.37 2.01
CA HIS A 285 -6.26 12.71 0.97
C HIS A 285 -6.84 11.42 0.38
N ILE A 286 -8.12 11.14 0.69
CA ILE A 286 -8.80 9.90 0.25
C ILE A 286 -9.69 10.18 -0.96
N ASP A 287 -9.70 9.24 -1.90
CA ASP A 287 -10.51 9.26 -3.13
C ASP A 287 -11.32 7.96 -3.28
N VAL A 288 -12.63 8.02 -2.99
CA VAL A 288 -13.63 6.97 -3.28
C VAL A 288 -14.48 7.32 -4.51
N GLY A 289 -14.03 8.31 -5.29
CA GLY A 289 -14.71 8.77 -6.48
C GLY A 289 -16.13 9.29 -6.20
N PRO A 290 -17.14 8.92 -7.01
CA PRO A 290 -18.45 9.55 -6.95
C PRO A 290 -19.33 9.16 -5.75
N LEU A 291 -18.84 8.29 -4.85
CA LEU A 291 -19.65 7.69 -3.76
C LEU A 291 -20.34 8.75 -2.88
N TYR A 292 -19.65 9.83 -2.53
CA TYR A 292 -20.18 10.89 -1.66
C TYR A 292 -20.38 12.24 -2.36
N SER A 293 -19.83 12.41 -3.56
CA SER A 293 -20.02 13.60 -4.38
C SER A 293 -19.86 13.25 -5.86
N ALA A 294 -20.85 13.56 -6.69
CA ALA A 294 -20.78 13.33 -8.13
C ALA A 294 -19.69 14.17 -8.84
N ASN A 295 -19.31 15.31 -8.24
CA ASN A 295 -18.27 16.20 -8.76
C ASN A 295 -17.00 16.13 -7.90
N PHE A 296 -15.87 16.52 -8.48
CA PHE A 296 -14.60 16.68 -7.77
C PHE A 296 -14.80 17.51 -6.49
N SER A 297 -14.49 16.91 -5.34
CA SER A 297 -14.61 17.50 -4.01
C SER A 297 -13.66 16.76 -3.06
N PRO A 298 -12.48 17.34 -2.75
CA PRO A 298 -11.57 16.75 -1.75
C PRO A 298 -12.22 16.57 -0.38
N ARG A 299 -13.15 17.47 -0.01
CA ARG A 299 -13.92 17.39 1.24
C ARG A 299 -14.83 16.17 1.30
N ASP A 300 -15.36 15.74 0.16
CA ASP A 300 -16.29 14.61 0.06
C ASP A 300 -15.62 13.41 -0.62
N PHE A 301 -14.30 13.29 -0.46
CA PHE A 301 -13.51 12.15 -0.89
C PHE A 301 -13.62 11.81 -2.38
N ASN A 302 -13.74 12.83 -3.25
CA ASN A 302 -13.70 12.67 -4.70
C ASN A 302 -12.55 13.50 -5.28
N LEU A 303 -11.45 12.83 -5.64
CA LEU A 303 -10.29 13.41 -6.30
C LEU A 303 -10.22 13.04 -7.79
N GLY A 304 -11.30 12.48 -8.35
CA GLY A 304 -11.44 12.12 -9.76
C GLY A 304 -10.92 10.72 -10.15
N GLY A 305 -10.51 9.91 -9.18
CA GLY A 305 -10.32 8.46 -9.28
C GLY A 305 -11.47 7.76 -8.55
N GLY A 306 -11.17 6.61 -7.91
CA GLY A 306 -12.07 5.85 -7.02
C GLY A 306 -13.34 5.35 -7.70
N ARG A 307 -13.67 4.06 -7.55
CA ARG A 307 -14.79 3.49 -8.32
C ARG A 307 -15.60 2.48 -7.55
N GLU A 308 -16.89 2.48 -7.83
CA GLU A 308 -17.71 1.29 -7.61
C GLU A 308 -17.34 0.24 -8.68
N VAL A 309 -17.05 -0.99 -8.25
CA VAL A 309 -16.66 -2.10 -9.12
C VAL A 309 -17.55 -3.31 -8.92
N ALA A 310 -17.64 -4.17 -9.94
CA ALA A 310 -18.49 -5.35 -9.88
C ALA A 310 -18.08 -6.28 -8.72
N PHE A 311 -19.09 -6.78 -8.00
CA PHE A 311 -18.92 -7.77 -6.95
C PHE A 311 -18.17 -9.02 -7.42
N HIS A 312 -17.28 -9.53 -6.57
CA HIS A 312 -16.73 -10.87 -6.71
C HIS A 312 -16.69 -11.55 -5.32
N PRO A 313 -17.06 -12.85 -5.20
CA PRO A 313 -17.11 -13.53 -3.90
C PRO A 313 -15.79 -13.52 -3.14
N CYS A 314 -14.66 -13.50 -3.85
CA CYS A 314 -13.34 -13.47 -3.25
C CYS A 314 -12.35 -12.58 -4.00
N ILE A 315 -11.37 -12.05 -3.30
CA ILE A 315 -10.25 -11.32 -3.88
C ILE A 315 -8.93 -11.99 -3.50
N GLY A 316 -8.13 -12.29 -4.50
CA GLY A 316 -6.76 -12.74 -4.34
C GLY A 316 -5.80 -11.56 -4.33
N VAL A 317 -4.95 -11.51 -3.31
CA VAL A 317 -3.73 -10.70 -3.35
C VAL A 317 -2.56 -11.66 -3.54
N PRO A 318 -1.65 -11.42 -4.50
CA PRO A 318 -0.48 -12.26 -4.66
C PRO A 318 0.23 -12.33 -3.33
N SER A 319 0.37 -13.53 -2.77
CA SER A 319 1.03 -13.69 -1.48
C SER A 319 2.06 -14.78 -1.49
N ARG A 320 3.15 -14.51 -0.77
CA ARG A 320 4.23 -15.47 -0.57
C ARG A 320 4.09 -16.09 0.82
N LEU A 321 3.18 -17.05 0.94
CA LEU A 321 3.09 -17.92 2.09
C LEU A 321 4.32 -18.85 2.11
N PHE A 322 5.13 -18.80 3.16
CA PHE A 322 6.20 -19.78 3.43
C PHE A 322 7.22 -20.01 2.30
N GLY A 323 7.60 -18.94 1.60
CA GLY A 323 8.62 -19.01 0.54
C GLY A 323 8.14 -19.64 -0.77
N GLN A 324 6.93 -20.20 -0.82
CA GLN A 324 6.22 -20.55 -2.05
C GLN A 324 5.33 -19.39 -2.50
N TRP A 325 5.21 -19.24 -3.81
CA TRP A 325 4.17 -18.41 -4.40
C TRP A 325 2.88 -19.19 -4.21
N GLY A 326 1.94 -18.67 -3.42
CA GLY A 326 0.60 -19.23 -3.45
C GLY A 326 0.14 -19.16 -4.90
N PRO A 327 -0.41 -20.24 -5.50
CA PRO A 327 -1.11 -20.08 -6.76
C PRO A 327 -2.17 -19.00 -6.56
N GLN A 328 -2.46 -18.22 -7.60
CA GLN A 328 -3.71 -17.46 -7.67
C GLN A 328 -4.80 -18.39 -7.14
N GLN A 329 -5.53 -17.98 -6.11
CA GLN A 329 -6.62 -18.79 -5.61
C GLN A 329 -7.57 -19.01 -6.78
N GLU A 330 -7.70 -20.27 -7.24
CA GLU A 330 -8.48 -20.59 -8.42
C GLU A 330 -9.88 -20.00 -8.28
N ASN A 331 -10.32 -19.26 -9.31
CA ASN A 331 -11.62 -18.58 -9.38
C ASN A 331 -11.78 -17.33 -8.50
N CYS A 332 -10.72 -16.72 -7.95
CA CYS A 332 -10.79 -15.38 -7.37
C CYS A 332 -10.36 -14.28 -8.35
N ALA A 333 -11.08 -13.17 -8.35
CA ALA A 333 -10.61 -11.91 -8.92
C ALA A 333 -9.36 -11.44 -8.15
N THR A 334 -8.47 -10.68 -8.78
CA THR A 334 -7.26 -10.18 -8.12
C THR A 334 -7.27 -8.67 -7.92
N LEU A 335 -6.53 -8.19 -6.92
CA LEU A 335 -6.31 -6.75 -6.71
C LEU A 335 -5.77 -6.07 -7.98
N GLN A 336 -4.81 -6.72 -8.65
CA GLN A 336 -4.19 -6.20 -9.87
C GLN A 336 -5.15 -6.17 -11.07
N GLU A 337 -6.11 -7.08 -11.17
CA GLU A 337 -7.16 -7.02 -12.20
C GLU A 337 -8.04 -5.77 -12.01
N TYR A 338 -8.53 -5.52 -10.79
CA TYR A 338 -9.34 -4.33 -10.51
C TYR A 338 -8.56 -3.03 -10.72
N LYS A 339 -7.31 -2.97 -10.23
CA LYS A 339 -6.42 -1.81 -10.42
C LYS A 339 -6.14 -1.57 -11.90
N SER A 340 -5.76 -2.61 -12.66
CA SER A 340 -5.45 -2.49 -14.09
C SER A 340 -6.65 -2.03 -14.92
N ALA A 341 -7.88 -2.33 -14.47
CA ALA A 341 -9.10 -1.98 -15.18
C ALA A 341 -9.50 -0.49 -15.09
N GLY A 342 -8.95 0.29 -14.16
CA GLY A 342 -9.30 1.73 -14.12
C GLY A 342 -8.52 2.63 -13.18
N PHE A 343 -7.38 2.17 -12.67
CA PHE A 343 -6.42 3.05 -12.00
C PHE A 343 -5.60 3.84 -13.04
N ASP A 344 -5.65 5.17 -12.94
CA ASP A 344 -4.88 6.07 -13.79
C ASP A 344 -3.38 5.94 -13.50
N GLN A 345 -2.60 5.49 -14.49
CA GLN A 345 -1.18 5.20 -14.32
C GLN A 345 -0.35 6.42 -13.90
N ARG A 346 -0.82 7.64 -14.15
CA ARG A 346 -0.20 8.89 -13.68
C ARG A 346 -0.16 8.99 -12.15
N ARG A 347 -1.09 8.31 -11.47
CA ARG A 347 -1.20 8.30 -10.01
C ARG A 347 -0.24 7.30 -9.36
N ARG A 348 0.36 6.38 -10.10
CA ARG A 348 0.99 5.17 -9.53
C ARG A 348 2.18 5.42 -8.60
N LEU A 349 2.84 6.56 -8.71
CA LEU A 349 4.01 6.92 -7.88
C LEU A 349 3.66 7.84 -6.70
N VAL A 350 2.39 8.23 -6.58
CA VAL A 350 1.90 9.20 -5.58
C VAL A 350 0.72 8.65 -4.78
N PHE A 351 -0.13 7.83 -5.37
CA PHE A 351 -1.31 7.24 -4.74
C PHE A 351 -1.04 5.81 -4.28
N HIS A 352 -1.43 5.54 -3.03
CA HIS A 352 -1.81 4.21 -2.59
C HIS A 352 -3.15 3.81 -3.20
N TYR A 353 -3.37 2.52 -3.37
CA TYR A 353 -4.58 1.94 -3.91
C TYR A 353 -5.12 0.87 -2.98
N ALA A 354 -6.42 0.95 -2.71
CA ALA A 354 -7.15 -0.03 -1.94
C ALA A 354 -8.43 -0.46 -2.64
N ILE A 355 -8.95 -1.61 -2.24
CA ILE A 355 -10.32 -2.01 -2.58
C ILE A 355 -11.03 -2.57 -1.36
N PHE A 356 -12.26 -2.11 -1.13
CA PHE A 356 -13.20 -2.75 -0.20
C PHE A 356 -13.87 -3.92 -0.92
N ALA A 357 -13.63 -5.12 -0.43
CA ALA A 357 -13.97 -6.38 -1.06
C ALA A 357 -14.64 -7.37 -0.09
N ASN A 358 -15.13 -8.49 -0.61
CA ASN A 358 -15.91 -9.44 0.16
C ASN A 358 -15.08 -10.32 1.11
N SER A 359 -14.16 -11.10 0.55
CA SER A 359 -13.42 -12.14 1.29
C SER A 359 -12.13 -12.52 0.57
N GLN A 360 -11.18 -13.12 1.27
CA GLN A 360 -9.96 -13.75 0.75
C GLN A 360 -10.08 -15.27 0.63
N HIS A 361 -11.24 -15.86 0.93
CA HIS A 361 -11.51 -17.29 0.76
C HIS A 361 -12.28 -17.56 -0.53
N PRO A 362 -11.93 -18.61 -1.33
CA PRO A 362 -12.55 -18.86 -2.63
C PRO A 362 -14.07 -19.04 -2.63
N ASP A 363 -14.64 -19.51 -1.52
CA ASP A 363 -16.07 -19.71 -1.34
C ASP A 363 -16.82 -18.46 -0.86
N GLY A 364 -16.10 -17.35 -0.68
CA GLY A 364 -16.62 -16.11 -0.14
C GLY A 364 -17.02 -16.19 1.34
N SER A 365 -16.54 -17.20 2.08
CA SER A 365 -16.71 -17.31 3.54
C SER A 365 -15.90 -16.23 4.29
N PRO A 366 -16.16 -15.95 5.57
CA PRO A 366 -15.39 -14.97 6.34
C PRO A 366 -13.88 -15.27 6.30
N SER A 367 -13.05 -14.25 6.05
CA SER A 367 -11.58 -14.31 5.98
C SER A 367 -10.94 -13.23 6.87
N SER A 368 -9.62 -13.01 6.77
CA SER A 368 -8.97 -11.85 7.41
C SER A 368 -9.63 -10.53 7.01
N SER A 369 -9.51 -9.52 7.88
CA SER A 369 -10.05 -8.18 7.67
C SER A 369 -9.38 -7.43 6.52
N GLY A 370 -8.12 -7.74 6.21
CA GLY A 370 -7.46 -7.28 4.99
C GLY A 370 -6.13 -7.99 4.73
N ILE A 371 -5.41 -7.45 3.76
CA ILE A 371 -4.01 -7.81 3.46
C ILE A 371 -3.37 -6.68 2.66
N ALA A 372 -2.15 -6.29 3.04
CA ALA A 372 -1.41 -5.19 2.43
C ALA A 372 0.02 -5.57 2.04
N GLU A 373 0.57 -4.81 1.09
CA GLU A 373 2.01 -4.77 0.87
C GLU A 373 2.72 -4.05 2.03
N LEU A 374 3.92 -4.49 2.39
CA LEU A 374 4.82 -3.72 3.27
C LEU A 374 5.75 -2.86 2.43
N TYR A 375 5.93 -1.57 2.77
CA TYR A 375 6.71 -0.63 1.95
C TYR A 375 6.21 -0.53 0.50
N GLY A 376 4.91 -0.73 0.32
CA GLY A 376 4.23 -0.78 -0.97
C GLY A 376 3.15 0.27 -1.07
N ASN A 377 2.25 0.06 -2.02
CA ASN A 377 1.14 0.97 -2.25
C ASN A 377 -0.20 0.31 -2.43
N ASP A 378 -0.28 -1.03 -2.38
CA ASP A 378 -1.49 -1.77 -2.67
C ASP A 378 -1.98 -2.60 -1.47
N PHE A 379 -3.29 -2.56 -1.19
CA PHE A 379 -3.91 -3.37 -0.14
C PHE A 379 -5.39 -3.66 -0.42
N VAL A 380 -5.98 -4.59 0.34
CA VAL A 380 -7.41 -4.88 0.32
C VAL A 380 -8.00 -4.79 1.73
N VAL A 381 -9.26 -4.37 1.80
CA VAL A 381 -10.09 -4.43 3.01
C VAL A 381 -11.21 -5.44 2.73
N THR A 382 -11.21 -6.59 3.41
CA THR A 382 -12.12 -7.72 3.17
C THR A 382 -13.08 -7.92 4.34
N LEU A 383 -14.08 -7.05 4.43
CA LEU A 383 -15.05 -7.01 5.52
C LEU A 383 -16.43 -7.57 5.16
N GLY A 384 -16.67 -7.94 3.89
CA GLY A 384 -18.00 -8.31 3.38
C GLY A 384 -18.72 -9.41 4.15
N ARG A 385 -18.00 -10.27 4.89
CA ARG A 385 -18.61 -11.28 5.79
C ARG A 385 -17.94 -11.38 7.16
N LEU A 386 -17.37 -10.30 7.68
CA LEU A 386 -16.61 -10.34 8.92
C LEU A 386 -17.42 -10.90 10.11
N SER A 387 -17.06 -12.08 10.61
CA SER A 387 -17.64 -12.66 11.84
C SER A 387 -16.97 -12.05 13.06
N THR A 388 -17.60 -11.05 13.68
CA THR A 388 -16.98 -10.32 14.78
C THR A 388 -17.18 -10.97 16.16
N ASP A 389 -18.08 -11.93 16.32
CA ASP A 389 -18.41 -12.57 17.61
C ASP A 389 -18.55 -14.11 17.55
N GLY A 390 -18.07 -14.75 16.47
CA GLY A 390 -18.27 -16.20 16.24
C GLY A 390 -19.71 -16.57 15.84
N GLY A 391 -20.56 -15.58 15.58
CA GLY A 391 -21.84 -15.69 14.89
C GLY A 391 -21.77 -15.04 13.51
N THR A 392 -22.57 -15.52 12.56
CA THR A 392 -22.80 -14.85 11.27
C THR A 392 -23.16 -13.39 11.51
N THR A 393 -22.49 -12.48 10.78
CA THR A 393 -22.71 -11.04 10.78
C THR A 393 -24.15 -10.66 11.11
N ASN A 394 -24.35 -9.90 12.19
CA ASN A 394 -25.63 -9.32 12.49
C ASN A 394 -25.89 -8.25 11.42
N THR A 395 -26.75 -8.56 10.46
CA THR A 395 -27.01 -7.74 9.27
C THR A 395 -27.89 -6.52 9.55
N ASN A 396 -28.31 -6.32 10.80
CA ASN A 396 -29.20 -5.23 11.17
C ASN A 396 -28.43 -3.97 11.57
N ILE A 397 -27.90 -3.25 10.57
CA ILE A 397 -27.23 -1.96 10.76
C ILE A 397 -28.17 -0.82 11.22
N ASP A 398 -29.47 -1.08 11.36
CA ASP A 398 -30.42 -0.11 11.88
C ASP A 398 -30.27 0.09 13.40
N GLU A 399 -29.62 -0.85 14.09
CA GLU A 399 -29.29 -0.71 15.51
C GLU A 399 -28.08 0.24 15.70
N PRO A 400 -28.16 1.27 16.56
CA PRO A 400 -27.09 2.25 16.69
C PRO A 400 -25.72 1.67 17.03
N HIS A 401 -25.65 0.61 17.85
CA HIS A 401 -24.38 -0.02 18.22
C HIS A 401 -23.75 -0.82 17.08
N GLU A 402 -24.56 -1.47 16.23
CA GLU A 402 -24.09 -2.17 15.04
C GLU A 402 -23.63 -1.17 13.96
N TYR A 403 -24.32 -0.03 13.83
CA TYR A 403 -23.86 1.06 12.96
C TYR A 403 -22.49 1.61 13.40
N GLN A 404 -22.32 1.86 14.70
CA GLN A 404 -21.01 2.29 15.22
C GLN A 404 -19.94 1.22 14.97
N ARG A 405 -20.26 -0.06 15.18
CA ARG A 405 -19.34 -1.17 14.90
C ARG A 405 -18.91 -1.20 13.44
N LEU A 406 -19.85 -1.03 12.51
CA LEU A 406 -19.56 -0.92 11.08
C LEU A 406 -18.57 0.21 10.78
N VAL A 407 -18.86 1.43 11.25
CA VAL A 407 -18.01 2.60 11.03
C VAL A 407 -16.62 2.41 11.63
N ASN A 408 -16.56 1.95 12.88
CA ASN A 408 -15.32 1.89 13.66
C ASN A 408 -14.39 0.76 13.17
N VAL A 409 -14.95 -0.42 12.85
CA VAL A 409 -14.17 -1.52 12.30
C VAL A 409 -13.68 -1.19 10.89
N GLN A 410 -14.49 -0.57 10.03
CA GLN A 410 -14.01 -0.10 8.73
C GLN A 410 -12.85 0.90 8.88
N ALA A 411 -12.95 1.85 9.81
CA ALA A 411 -11.90 2.84 10.04
C ALA A 411 -10.61 2.18 10.54
N SER A 412 -10.73 1.27 11.51
CA SER A 412 -9.59 0.61 12.12
C SER A 412 -8.88 -0.33 11.15
N THR A 413 -9.63 -1.17 10.42
CA THR A 413 -9.06 -2.04 9.38
C THR A 413 -8.42 -1.24 8.26
N LEU A 414 -9.08 -0.18 7.77
CA LEU A 414 -8.50 0.69 6.75
C LEU A 414 -7.16 1.29 7.21
N MET A 415 -7.11 1.83 8.43
CA MET A 415 -5.89 2.41 8.98
C MET A 415 -4.79 1.36 9.23
N HIS A 416 -5.16 0.15 9.65
CA HIS A 416 -4.23 -0.97 9.88
C HIS A 416 -3.53 -1.39 8.58
N GLU A 417 -4.32 -1.73 7.56
CA GLU A 417 -3.78 -2.15 6.27
C GLU A 417 -2.97 -1.04 5.60
N PHE A 418 -3.44 0.20 5.75
CA PHE A 418 -2.70 1.35 5.25
C PHE A 418 -1.38 1.56 6.01
N GLY A 419 -1.33 1.26 7.30
CA GLY A 419 -0.10 1.29 8.10
C GLY A 419 1.00 0.36 7.56
N HIS A 420 0.64 -0.81 7.02
CA HIS A 420 1.61 -1.69 6.35
C HIS A 420 2.21 -1.06 5.10
N ASN A 421 1.41 -0.40 4.27
CA ASN A 421 1.93 0.35 3.12
C ASN A 421 2.94 1.43 3.56
N LEU A 422 2.70 2.04 4.72
CA LEU A 422 3.58 3.01 5.36
C LEU A 422 4.73 2.37 6.17
N GLY A 423 4.96 1.06 6.02
CA GLY A 423 6.12 0.37 6.58
C GLY A 423 5.97 -0.09 8.03
N LEU A 424 4.78 0.00 8.63
CA LEU A 424 4.54 -0.43 10.00
C LEU A 424 4.23 -1.91 10.10
N GLY A 425 4.58 -2.48 11.25
CA GLY A 425 4.23 -3.85 11.60
C GLY A 425 3.51 -4.03 12.92
N HIS A 426 3.01 -5.25 13.13
CA HIS A 426 2.12 -5.52 14.26
C HIS A 426 2.76 -5.32 15.64
N GLY A 427 4.08 -5.34 15.70
CA GLY A 427 4.87 -5.06 16.90
C GLY A 427 5.77 -3.82 16.76
N GLY A 428 5.51 -2.93 15.81
CA GLY A 428 6.40 -1.80 15.52
C GLY A 428 7.73 -2.28 14.93
N ASP A 429 8.84 -1.99 15.59
CA ASP A 429 10.19 -2.47 15.22
C ASP A 429 10.42 -3.96 15.44
N ASP A 430 9.61 -4.58 16.31
CA ASP A 430 9.59 -6.01 16.56
C ASP A 430 8.51 -6.68 15.71
N LEU A 431 8.78 -6.78 14.42
CA LEU A 431 7.84 -7.23 13.36
C LEU A 431 7.05 -8.52 13.68
N PHE A 432 7.58 -9.38 14.56
CA PHE A 432 6.99 -10.70 14.86
C PHE A 432 6.32 -10.79 16.24
N THR A 433 6.34 -9.73 17.06
CA THR A 433 5.78 -9.76 18.40
C THR A 433 4.57 -8.83 18.47
N ASN A 434 3.39 -9.44 18.32
CA ASN A 434 2.10 -8.77 18.41
C ASN A 434 1.60 -8.77 19.87
N TYR A 435 0.38 -8.29 20.13
CA TYR A 435 -0.30 -8.33 21.43
C TYR A 435 0.52 -7.73 22.58
N LYS A 436 1.43 -6.78 22.30
CA LYS A 436 2.21 -6.09 23.33
C LYS A 436 1.33 -5.06 24.02
N PRO A 437 0.97 -5.19 25.31
CA PRO A 437 0.00 -4.28 25.90
C PRO A 437 0.44 -2.81 25.86
N ASN A 438 1.73 -2.54 26.06
CA ASN A 438 2.27 -1.18 26.03
C ASN A 438 2.53 -0.59 24.63
N TYR A 439 2.37 -1.37 23.55
CA TYR A 439 2.45 -0.87 22.17
C TYR A 439 1.05 -0.45 21.69
N LEU A 440 0.70 0.80 22.01
CA LEU A 440 -0.64 1.39 21.87
C LEU A 440 -0.87 1.88 20.43
N SER A 441 -1.05 0.94 19.51
CA SER A 441 -1.19 1.19 18.08
C SER A 441 -2.27 0.29 17.50
N ILE A 442 -3.07 0.79 16.56
CA ILE A 442 -4.02 -0.08 15.83
C ILE A 442 -3.31 -1.17 15.00
N MET A 443 -1.99 -1.07 14.79
CA MET A 443 -1.19 -2.12 14.16
C MET A 443 -1.11 -3.38 15.03
N ASN A 444 -1.27 -3.23 16.34
CA ASN A 444 -1.28 -4.32 17.29
C ASN A 444 -2.69 -4.93 17.37
N TYR A 445 -2.79 -6.25 17.26
CA TYR A 445 -4.08 -6.97 17.25
C TYR A 445 -4.87 -6.83 18.53
N LEU A 446 -4.21 -6.51 19.65
CA LEU A 446 -4.90 -6.17 20.88
C LEU A 446 -5.82 -4.93 20.74
N TYR A 447 -5.55 -4.08 19.73
CA TYR A 447 -6.25 -2.82 19.49
C TYR A 447 -6.87 -2.72 18.10
N GLN A 448 -6.59 -3.63 17.18
CA GLN A 448 -7.05 -3.52 15.79
C GLN A 448 -8.58 -3.52 15.69
N MET A 449 -9.28 -4.41 16.37
CA MET A 449 -10.75 -4.50 16.27
C MET A 449 -11.45 -3.77 17.43
N GLU A 450 -10.75 -3.61 18.55
CA GLU A 450 -11.25 -3.07 19.81
C GLU A 450 -10.90 -1.58 20.04
N GLY A 451 -10.00 -1.04 19.23
CA GLY A 451 -9.52 0.35 19.30
C GLY A 451 -8.76 0.66 20.59
N LEU A 452 -8.43 1.94 20.77
CA LEU A 452 -7.68 2.43 21.92
C LEU A 452 -8.58 2.98 23.04
N GLY A 453 -8.07 2.87 24.26
CA GLY A 453 -8.74 3.36 25.47
C GLY A 453 -8.89 4.87 25.54
N ALA A 454 -9.81 5.31 26.40
CA ALA A 454 -10.01 6.73 26.67
C ALA A 454 -8.76 7.38 27.31
N SER A 455 -8.14 6.62 28.22
CA SER A 455 -6.88 6.91 28.90
C SER A 455 -6.02 5.64 28.95
N PHE A 456 -4.73 5.80 29.22
CA PHE A 456 -3.77 4.72 29.44
C PHE A 456 -3.26 4.64 30.87
N THR A 457 -3.80 5.48 31.77
CA THR A 457 -3.41 5.56 33.19
C THR A 457 -4.57 5.28 34.15
N ASP A 458 -5.81 5.19 33.66
CA ASP A 458 -6.99 4.99 34.50
C ASP A 458 -7.25 3.50 34.82
N THR A 459 -8.34 3.23 35.55
CA THR A 459 -8.75 1.87 35.94
C THR A 459 -9.29 1.02 34.79
N ARG A 460 -9.41 1.57 33.59
CA ARG A 460 -9.91 0.91 32.37
C ARG A 460 -8.83 0.79 31.28
N ALA A 461 -7.61 1.25 31.58
CA ALA A 461 -6.52 1.33 30.62
C ALA A 461 -6.14 -0.04 30.03
N ASN A 462 -6.28 -1.13 30.79
CA ASN A 462 -5.98 -2.49 30.35
C ASN A 462 -7.22 -3.31 29.95
N ASP A 463 -8.39 -2.69 29.74
CA ASP A 463 -9.65 -3.38 29.37
C ASP A 463 -9.47 -4.38 28.20
N ARG A 464 -8.67 -4.01 27.18
CA ARG A 464 -8.41 -4.87 26.00
C ARG A 464 -7.61 -6.10 26.37
N TYR A 465 -6.57 -5.92 27.18
CA TYR A 465 -5.77 -7.04 27.68
C TYR A 465 -6.63 -7.98 28.51
N LEU A 466 -7.47 -7.44 29.39
CA LEU A 466 -8.40 -8.24 30.19
C LEU A 466 -9.38 -9.00 29.28
N HIS A 467 -9.96 -8.34 28.29
CA HIS A 467 -10.86 -9.00 27.34
C HIS A 467 -10.20 -10.16 26.57
N GLU A 468 -8.97 -9.95 26.11
CA GLU A 468 -8.21 -10.94 25.33
C GLU A 468 -7.77 -12.14 26.18
N THR A 469 -7.45 -11.93 27.45
CA THR A 469 -6.80 -12.95 28.29
C THR A 469 -7.70 -13.52 29.39
N GLN A 470 -8.92 -13.03 29.53
CA GLN A 470 -9.87 -13.51 30.54
C GLN A 470 -10.24 -14.99 30.37
N ASP A 471 -10.51 -15.63 31.50
CA ASP A 471 -11.08 -16.98 31.53
C ASP A 471 -12.20 -17.08 32.58
N ALA A 472 -12.67 -18.30 32.84
CA ALA A 472 -13.76 -18.56 33.78
C ALA A 472 -13.42 -18.22 35.25
N SER A 473 -12.13 -18.05 35.56
CA SER A 473 -11.61 -17.72 36.89
C SER A 473 -11.30 -16.23 37.08
N SER A 474 -11.32 -15.43 36.01
CA SER A 474 -11.07 -13.99 36.08
C SER A 474 -12.03 -13.30 37.04
N ALA A 475 -11.50 -12.49 37.96
CA ALA A 475 -12.29 -11.74 38.93
C ALA A 475 -13.21 -10.70 38.28
N GLN A 476 -12.83 -10.21 37.09
CA GLN A 476 -13.61 -9.30 36.28
C GLN A 476 -13.66 -9.81 34.84
N GLN A 477 -14.85 -9.74 34.24
CA GLN A 477 -15.02 -10.03 32.82
C GLN A 477 -15.30 -8.74 32.04
N VAL A 478 -14.75 -8.65 30.83
CA VAL A 478 -14.91 -7.52 29.92
C VAL A 478 -15.63 -7.98 28.66
N ALA A 479 -16.72 -7.30 28.32
CA ALA A 479 -17.44 -7.45 27.06
C ALA A 479 -17.07 -6.31 26.10
N VAL A 480 -16.88 -6.62 24.82
CA VAL A 480 -16.61 -5.62 23.77
C VAL A 480 -17.78 -4.65 23.64
N CYS A 481 -19.00 -5.17 23.56
CA CYS A 481 -20.20 -4.36 23.38
C CYS A 481 -21.21 -4.62 24.50
N GLU A 482 -21.96 -3.59 24.86
CA GLU A 482 -23.09 -3.77 25.77
C GLU A 482 -24.19 -4.58 25.10
N ARG A 483 -24.71 -5.59 25.80
CA ARG A 483 -25.79 -6.43 25.29
C ARG A 483 -27.14 -5.71 25.40
N PRO A 484 -28.12 -6.00 24.51
CA PRO A 484 -29.50 -5.61 24.73
C PRO A 484 -30.00 -6.13 26.10
N GLY A 485 -30.44 -5.22 26.97
CA GLY A 485 -30.86 -5.56 28.34
C GLY A 485 -29.76 -5.48 29.41
N GLY A 486 -28.55 -5.06 29.03
CA GLY A 486 -27.41 -4.87 29.92
C GLY A 486 -26.54 -6.13 30.03
N ASN A 487 -25.29 -5.93 30.45
CA ASN A 487 -24.37 -7.03 30.69
C ASN A 487 -24.72 -7.79 31.99
N PRO A 488 -24.40 -9.10 32.07
CA PRO A 488 -24.56 -9.86 33.31
C PRO A 488 -23.82 -9.23 34.50
N PRO A 489 -24.26 -9.45 35.75
CA PRO A 489 -23.55 -8.98 36.93
C PRO A 489 -22.08 -9.43 36.92
N GLY A 490 -21.16 -8.50 37.13
CA GLY A 490 -19.70 -8.76 37.12
C GLY A 490 -19.03 -8.61 35.76
N VAL A 491 -19.79 -8.36 34.69
CA VAL A 491 -19.26 -8.09 33.34
C VAL A 491 -19.32 -6.58 33.05
N ILE A 492 -18.18 -5.97 32.79
CA ILE A 492 -18.10 -4.56 32.39
C ILE A 492 -18.02 -4.42 30.87
N THR A 493 -18.58 -3.33 30.32
CA THR A 493 -18.34 -2.95 28.92
C THR A 493 -16.99 -2.27 28.81
N MET A 494 -16.24 -2.62 27.78
CA MET A 494 -14.97 -2.00 27.41
C MET A 494 -15.13 -0.49 27.19
N SER A 495 -14.18 0.30 27.70
CA SER A 495 -14.11 1.73 27.44
C SER A 495 -13.79 2.05 25.96
N ASN A 496 -14.47 3.03 25.36
CA ASN A 496 -14.32 3.43 23.95
C ASN A 496 -14.38 2.23 22.99
N SER A 497 -15.33 1.33 23.22
CA SER A 497 -15.44 0.10 22.44
C SER A 497 -15.90 0.36 21.00
N PRO A 498 -15.70 -0.59 20.06
CA PRO A 498 -16.10 -0.42 18.67
C PRO A 498 -17.61 -0.23 18.47
N CYS A 499 -18.43 -0.53 19.47
CA CYS A 499 -19.88 -0.31 19.44
C CYS A 499 -20.30 1.11 19.88
N THR A 500 -19.35 2.02 20.13
CA THR A 500 -19.61 3.36 20.67
C THR A 500 -19.08 4.46 19.75
N ALA A 501 -19.61 5.68 19.88
CA ALA A 501 -19.13 6.81 19.07
C ALA A 501 -17.72 7.27 19.50
N GLU A 502 -17.35 6.98 20.74
CA GLU A 502 -16.11 7.37 21.42
C GLU A 502 -14.90 6.51 21.02
N PHE A 503 -15.08 5.50 20.17
CA PHE A 503 -14.01 4.65 19.65
C PHE A 503 -12.85 5.47 19.07
N LYS A 504 -11.62 5.09 19.45
CA LYS A 504 -10.38 5.76 19.04
C LYS A 504 -9.50 4.82 18.24
N ILE A 505 -8.93 5.36 17.17
CA ILE A 505 -7.83 4.76 16.39
C ILE A 505 -6.64 5.71 16.46
N ASP A 506 -5.44 5.15 16.62
CA ASP A 506 -4.19 5.90 16.58
C ASP A 506 -3.03 4.92 16.30
N PHE A 507 -1.93 5.45 15.78
CA PHE A 507 -0.65 4.75 15.82
C PHE A 507 0.11 5.11 17.10
N SER A 508 1.07 4.27 17.50
CA SER A 508 1.81 4.55 18.72
C SER A 508 2.77 5.73 18.55
N ASN A 509 2.94 6.50 19.62
CA ASN A 509 3.93 7.57 19.73
C ASN A 509 5.19 7.16 20.50
N GLY A 510 5.32 5.89 20.89
CA GLY A 510 6.54 5.30 21.41
C GLY A 510 6.97 5.75 22.81
N ILE A 511 6.09 6.41 23.58
CA ILE A 511 6.44 6.90 24.92
C ILE A 511 6.04 5.95 26.05
N SER A 512 5.40 4.80 25.77
CA SER A 512 5.14 3.82 26.83
C SER A 512 6.44 3.18 27.29
N LEU A 513 6.60 3.03 28.61
CA LEU A 513 7.74 2.34 29.20
C LEU A 513 7.74 0.86 28.80
N PRO A 514 8.92 0.23 28.69
CA PRO A 514 9.02 -1.21 28.50
C PRO A 514 8.34 -1.98 29.63
N LEU A 515 7.59 -3.01 29.29
CA LEU A 515 7.06 -3.98 30.27
C LEU A 515 8.04 -5.15 30.39
N ASN A 516 8.30 -5.59 31.62
CA ASN A 516 9.16 -6.73 31.91
C ASN A 516 8.32 -7.93 32.37
N PRO A 517 8.03 -8.91 31.47
CA PRO A 517 7.28 -10.12 31.83
C PRO A 517 7.90 -10.97 32.94
N ALA A 518 9.17 -10.77 33.32
CA ALA A 518 9.80 -11.46 34.45
C ALA A 518 9.51 -10.78 35.79
N GLU A 519 9.18 -9.48 35.77
CA GLU A 519 8.99 -8.62 36.94
C GLU A 519 7.84 -7.63 36.64
N VAL A 520 6.66 -8.17 36.36
CA VAL A 520 5.46 -7.39 36.05
C VAL A 520 5.04 -6.59 37.27
N ASP A 521 4.95 -5.27 37.11
CA ASP A 521 4.48 -4.33 38.14
C ASP A 521 3.13 -3.73 37.70
N GLU A 522 2.07 -4.08 38.43
CA GLU A 522 0.71 -3.63 38.14
C GLU A 522 0.53 -2.12 38.35
N GLY A 523 1.36 -1.51 39.21
CA GLY A 523 1.36 -0.08 39.47
C GLY A 523 1.86 0.77 38.31
N LEU A 524 2.57 0.17 37.34
CA LEU A 524 2.98 0.85 36.11
C LEU A 524 1.86 0.91 35.05
N ASN A 525 0.77 0.17 35.27
CA ASN A 525 -0.35 0.06 34.34
C ASN A 525 0.18 -0.26 32.92
N MET A 526 -0.32 0.40 31.88
CA MET A 526 0.11 0.20 30.48
C MET A 526 1.52 0.77 30.14
N GLY A 527 2.36 1.04 31.14
CA GLY A 527 3.66 1.70 30.95
C GLY A 527 3.55 3.21 30.76
N ARG A 528 2.40 3.82 31.09
CA ARG A 528 2.15 5.27 30.99
C ARG A 528 2.05 5.95 32.35
N GLY A 529 2.40 5.23 33.42
CA GLY A 529 2.07 5.61 34.79
C GLY A 529 0.63 5.22 35.13
N SER A 530 0.19 5.57 36.33
CA SER A 530 -1.13 5.21 36.81
C SER A 530 -1.75 6.33 37.63
N ASP A 531 -3.03 6.59 37.37
CA ASP A 531 -3.84 7.48 38.18
C ASP A 531 -4.00 6.91 39.60
N ARG A 532 -4.35 7.78 40.56
CA ARG A 532 -4.47 7.36 41.96
C ARG A 532 -5.52 6.24 42.10
N GLY A 533 -5.05 5.05 42.47
CA GLY A 533 -5.91 3.88 42.69
C GLY A 533 -6.17 3.04 41.44
N ALA A 534 -5.56 3.39 40.30
CA ALA A 534 -5.54 2.55 39.11
C ALA A 534 -4.33 1.62 39.11
N TYR A 535 -4.49 0.45 38.50
CA TYR A 535 -3.45 -0.54 38.26
C TYR A 535 -3.93 -1.44 37.12
N ALA A 536 -3.00 -2.12 36.45
CA ALA A 536 -3.35 -3.16 35.49
C ALA A 536 -3.33 -4.51 36.20
N ASP A 537 -4.51 -5.08 36.44
CA ASP A 537 -4.68 -6.44 36.97
C ASP A 537 -4.25 -7.46 35.90
N TRP A 538 -2.96 -7.76 35.80
CA TRP A 538 -2.45 -8.59 34.71
C TRP A 538 -2.79 -10.08 34.90
N ASN A 539 -2.97 -10.52 36.14
CA ASN A 539 -3.22 -11.91 36.52
C ASN A 539 -4.71 -12.23 36.81
N HIS A 540 -5.60 -11.24 36.65
CA HIS A 540 -7.05 -11.35 36.79
C HIS A 540 -7.56 -11.68 38.20
N ASN A 541 -6.81 -11.34 39.25
CA ASN A 541 -7.18 -11.69 40.63
C ASN A 541 -8.10 -10.66 41.32
N GLY A 542 -8.32 -9.50 40.70
CA GLY A 542 -9.22 -8.45 41.16
C GLY A 542 -8.64 -7.47 42.19
N TYR A 543 -7.34 -7.51 42.48
CA TYR A 543 -6.66 -6.58 43.39
C TYR A 543 -5.25 -6.23 42.91
N GLN A 544 -4.69 -5.12 43.39
CA GLN A 544 -3.32 -4.74 43.02
C GLN A 544 -2.29 -5.60 43.75
N ASP A 545 -1.45 -6.31 43.00
CA ASP A 545 -0.25 -6.95 43.53
C ASP A 545 0.88 -5.92 43.72
N LEU A 546 1.28 -5.69 44.97
CA LEU A 546 2.32 -4.71 45.32
C LEU A 546 3.76 -5.23 45.16
N GLN A 547 3.93 -6.51 44.81
CA GLN A 547 5.23 -7.11 44.57
C GLN A 547 5.27 -7.63 43.14
N PRO A 548 6.34 -7.33 42.37
CA PRO A 548 6.44 -7.80 41.01
C PRO A 548 6.43 -9.32 40.90
N TYR A 549 5.86 -9.83 39.81
CA TYR A 549 5.78 -11.27 39.55
C TYR A 549 6.01 -11.59 38.07
N ALA A 550 6.36 -12.84 37.79
CA ALA A 550 6.56 -13.29 36.42
C ALA A 550 5.22 -13.68 35.79
N LEU A 551 4.90 -13.11 34.63
CA LEU A 551 3.68 -13.41 33.88
C LEU A 551 3.91 -13.17 32.39
N CYS A 552 3.38 -14.05 31.55
CA CYS A 552 3.31 -13.81 30.12
C CYS A 552 2.25 -12.75 29.79
N LEU A 553 2.68 -11.61 29.25
CA LEU A 553 1.79 -10.49 28.91
C LEU A 553 1.26 -10.50 27.47
N ASN A 554 1.69 -11.44 26.63
CA ASN A 554 1.25 -11.55 25.24
C ASN A 554 1.09 -13.01 24.78
N PRO A 555 0.32 -13.85 25.52
CA PRO A 555 0.24 -15.29 25.32
C PRO A 555 -0.28 -15.69 23.93
N ALA A 556 -1.09 -14.83 23.28
CA ALA A 556 -1.63 -15.03 21.93
C ALA A 556 -0.54 -15.20 20.83
N ASN A 557 0.72 -14.82 21.08
CA ASN A 557 1.83 -15.06 20.15
C ASN A 557 2.42 -16.48 20.22
N TYR A 558 1.91 -17.31 21.12
CA TYR A 558 2.48 -18.60 21.48
C TYR A 558 1.43 -19.70 21.40
N ARG A 559 1.87 -20.94 21.11
CA ARG A 559 0.94 -22.08 20.98
C ARG A 559 0.25 -22.40 22.28
N THR A 560 0.97 -22.28 23.38
CA THR A 560 0.46 -22.41 24.73
C THR A 560 0.99 -21.25 25.57
N PRO A 561 0.25 -20.79 26.60
CA PRO A 561 0.74 -19.75 27.50
C PRO A 561 2.09 -20.09 28.15
N SER A 562 2.37 -21.38 28.38
CA SER A 562 3.64 -21.88 28.94
C SER A 562 4.85 -21.72 28.01
N ASP A 563 4.64 -21.54 26.70
CA ASP A 563 5.73 -21.33 25.72
C ASP A 563 6.20 -19.87 25.65
N CYS A 564 5.51 -18.98 26.35
CA CYS A 564 5.78 -17.55 26.36
C CYS A 564 6.98 -17.24 27.27
N PRO A 565 8.09 -16.69 26.72
CA PRO A 565 9.26 -16.37 27.51
C PRO A 565 9.00 -15.13 28.37
N THR A 566 9.15 -15.28 29.68
CA THR A 566 9.09 -14.14 30.60
C THR A 566 10.36 -13.26 30.56
N SER A 567 11.43 -13.73 29.92
CA SER A 567 12.72 -13.03 29.85
C SER A 567 12.80 -11.93 28.78
N ARG A 568 11.77 -11.75 27.95
CA ARG A 568 11.78 -10.78 26.85
C ARG A 568 11.01 -9.52 27.24
N LEU A 569 11.68 -8.37 27.23
CA LEU A 569 11.02 -7.08 27.38
C LEU A 569 10.04 -6.82 26.22
N LEU A 570 8.87 -6.28 26.53
CA LEU A 570 7.92 -5.78 25.56
C LEU A 570 8.09 -4.27 25.46
N THR A 571 8.49 -3.78 24.29
CA THR A 571 8.77 -2.35 24.05
C THR A 571 7.68 -1.71 23.22
N ASP A 572 7.45 -0.42 23.45
CA ASP A 572 6.70 0.45 22.55
C ASP A 572 7.56 0.84 21.34
N PHE A 573 6.93 1.37 20.30
CA PHE A 573 7.60 1.88 19.10
C PHE A 573 6.84 3.12 18.60
N ASN A 574 7.56 4.17 18.22
CA ASN A 574 6.94 5.39 17.69
C ASN A 574 6.65 5.21 16.20
N ASP A 575 5.46 4.70 15.91
CA ASP A 575 4.98 4.50 14.54
C ASP A 575 4.91 5.82 13.76
N TRP A 576 4.34 6.86 14.37
CA TRP A 576 4.12 8.14 13.71
C TRP A 576 5.41 8.78 13.18
N ASP A 577 6.52 8.64 13.88
CA ASP A 577 7.80 9.18 13.43
C ASP A 577 8.60 8.23 12.53
N ASN A 578 8.09 7.02 12.27
CA ASN A 578 8.75 6.01 11.45
C ASN A 578 7.94 5.58 10.20
N LEU A 579 6.89 6.33 9.85
CA LEU A 579 6.14 6.12 8.61
C LEU A 579 7.03 6.30 7.37
N VAL A 580 6.95 5.34 6.45
CA VAL A 580 7.56 5.38 5.12
C VAL A 580 6.58 5.98 4.14
N LEU A 581 6.76 7.25 3.80
CA LEU A 581 5.89 7.98 2.88
C LEU A 581 6.22 7.80 1.39
N PRO A 582 7.49 7.94 0.95
CA PRO A 582 7.79 7.93 -0.47
C PRO A 582 7.92 6.47 -0.96
N PHE A 583 6.82 5.71 -0.97
CA PHE A 583 6.77 4.29 -1.35
C PHE A 583 7.37 4.04 -2.74
N SER A 584 7.30 5.02 -3.63
CA SER A 584 7.89 5.01 -4.98
C SER A 584 9.43 4.95 -4.97
N ARG A 585 10.06 5.03 -3.80
CA ARG A 585 11.49 4.83 -3.55
C ARG A 585 11.84 3.42 -3.09
N TYR A 586 10.85 2.52 -3.03
CA TYR A 586 11.01 1.15 -2.60
C TYR A 586 10.58 0.19 -3.71
N TYR A 587 11.13 -1.03 -3.68
CA TYR A 587 10.88 -2.06 -4.68
C TYR A 587 9.38 -2.33 -4.92
N ASN A 588 8.59 -2.46 -3.85
CA ASN A 588 7.17 -2.81 -3.96
C ASN A 588 6.38 -1.64 -4.60
N GLY A 589 6.57 -0.43 -4.07
CA GLY A 589 5.91 0.77 -4.57
C GLY A 589 6.30 1.21 -5.99
N ALA A 590 7.51 0.84 -6.45
CA ALA A 590 7.97 1.18 -7.80
C ALA A 590 7.49 0.21 -8.90
N ASN A 591 7.15 -1.03 -8.55
CA ASN A 591 6.94 -2.13 -9.51
C ASN A 591 5.47 -2.54 -9.74
N ASN A 592 4.50 -1.79 -9.20
CA ASN A 592 3.06 -1.97 -9.41
C ASN A 592 2.56 -3.39 -9.07
N GLY A 593 2.66 -3.76 -7.80
CA GLY A 593 2.13 -5.02 -7.27
C GLY A 593 3.22 -6.01 -6.90
N ALA A 594 3.82 -5.87 -5.72
CA ALA A 594 4.59 -6.94 -5.10
C ALA A 594 3.67 -7.94 -4.39
N PRO A 595 4.00 -9.24 -4.36
CA PRO A 595 3.23 -10.16 -3.53
C PRO A 595 3.30 -9.73 -2.06
N ALA A 596 2.15 -9.52 -1.41
CA ALA A 596 2.00 -9.40 0.03
C ALA A 596 2.50 -10.69 0.70
N GLN A 597 3.63 -10.67 1.40
CA GLN A 597 4.20 -11.92 1.91
C GLN A 597 3.71 -12.19 3.34
N THR A 598 3.62 -13.47 3.72
CA THR A 598 2.95 -13.80 4.98
C THR A 598 3.88 -13.85 6.18
N LEU A 599 3.68 -12.97 7.17
CA LEU A 599 4.30 -13.12 8.49
C LEU A 599 3.31 -13.64 9.51
N ASN A 600 3.20 -14.97 9.54
CA ASN A 600 2.89 -15.65 10.78
C ASN A 600 3.93 -16.71 11.07
N LYS A 601 4.31 -16.76 12.34
CA LYS A 601 5.33 -17.64 12.90
C LYS A 601 4.99 -19.10 12.62
N LYS A 602 5.43 -19.63 11.48
CA LYS A 602 5.66 -21.07 11.23
C LYS A 602 6.89 -21.27 10.35
N SER A 603 8.07 -20.88 10.84
CA SER A 603 9.29 -21.72 10.75
C SER A 603 10.55 -20.92 11.11
N SER A 604 11.31 -21.46 12.06
CA SER A 604 12.73 -21.17 12.20
C SER A 604 13.48 -21.90 11.08
N GLN A 605 14.13 -21.20 10.15
CA GLN A 605 15.26 -21.78 9.41
C GLN A 605 16.22 -20.73 8.85
N SER A 606 17.48 -21.16 8.79
CA SER A 606 18.72 -20.39 8.78
C SER A 606 19.03 -19.61 7.49
N ARG A 607 19.81 -18.53 7.67
CA ARG A 607 20.48 -17.76 6.62
C ARG A 607 21.55 -18.61 5.93
N ASP A 608 21.48 -18.70 4.60
CA ASP A 608 22.67 -18.80 3.73
C ASP A 608 22.31 -18.54 2.26
N THR A 609 22.79 -17.41 1.69
CA THR A 609 23.35 -17.30 0.32
C THR A 609 23.74 -15.84 0.00
N PRO A 610 24.88 -15.60 -0.68
CA PRO A 610 25.32 -14.28 -1.14
C PRO A 610 24.78 -14.00 -2.54
N VAL A 611 23.55 -13.49 -2.64
CA VAL A 611 23.03 -12.87 -3.88
C VAL A 611 22.43 -11.53 -3.47
N ARG A 612 22.74 -10.45 -4.20
CA ARG A 612 22.08 -9.14 -4.00
C ARG A 612 20.61 -9.27 -4.39
N ARG A 613 19.79 -9.73 -3.46
CA ARG A 613 18.33 -9.69 -3.48
C ARG A 613 17.90 -8.69 -2.41
N HIS A 614 16.86 -7.90 -2.67
CA HIS A 614 16.30 -7.01 -1.66
C HIS A 614 15.96 -7.81 -0.38
N PRO A 615 16.33 -7.32 0.82
CA PRO A 615 15.85 -7.90 2.06
C PRO A 615 14.33 -7.71 2.08
N ARG A 616 13.60 -8.78 1.73
CA ARG A 616 12.14 -8.77 1.75
C ARG A 616 11.71 -8.72 3.21
N GLN A 617 11.30 -7.55 3.66
CA GLN A 617 10.58 -7.36 4.91
C GLN A 617 9.08 -7.30 4.56
N ILE A 618 8.28 -7.98 5.36
CA ILE A 618 7.05 -8.67 4.94
C ILE A 618 6.05 -8.56 6.08
N ILE A 619 4.72 -8.46 5.88
CA ILE A 619 3.67 -8.67 6.93
C ILE A 619 2.36 -9.15 6.27
N VAL A 620 1.65 -10.12 6.88
CA VAL A 620 0.25 -10.48 6.53
C VAL A 620 -0.51 -10.74 7.80
N GLU A 621 -1.79 -10.38 7.75
CA GLU A 621 -2.72 -10.66 8.82
C GLU A 621 -3.12 -12.13 8.96
N THR A 622 -3.25 -12.63 10.19
CA THR A 622 -4.04 -13.84 10.43
C THR A 622 -5.21 -13.49 11.30
N LEU A 623 -6.37 -14.04 10.93
CA LEU A 623 -7.45 -14.33 11.86
C LEU A 623 -6.90 -15.07 13.09
N THR A 624 -6.76 -14.38 14.20
CA THR A 624 -7.08 -15.00 15.49
C THR A 624 -8.59 -15.12 15.53
N LEU A 625 -9.14 -16.28 15.11
CA LEU A 625 -10.43 -16.81 15.62
C LEU A 625 -10.87 -18.17 15.05
N ALA A 626 -10.07 -18.88 14.24
CA ALA A 626 -10.47 -20.21 13.72
C ALA A 626 -9.56 -21.41 14.10
N ASP A 627 -8.35 -21.20 14.63
CA ASP A 627 -7.38 -22.30 14.81
C ASP A 627 -7.19 -22.79 16.27
N HIS A 628 -7.96 -22.26 17.22
CA HIS A 628 -8.12 -22.94 18.51
C HIS A 628 -9.32 -23.88 18.43
N PRO A 629 -9.12 -25.23 18.38
CA PRO A 629 -10.19 -26.09 18.86
C PRO A 629 -10.50 -25.60 20.27
N ALA A 630 -11.75 -25.19 20.50
CA ALA A 630 -12.26 -24.93 21.83
C ALA A 630 -11.74 -26.04 22.74
N ALA A 631 -11.11 -25.68 23.86
CA ALA A 631 -10.84 -26.65 24.90
C ALA A 631 -12.16 -27.42 25.14
N PRO A 632 -12.15 -28.77 25.08
CA PRO A 632 -13.38 -29.55 25.10
C PRO A 632 -14.13 -29.25 26.41
N GLY A 633 -15.26 -28.53 26.33
CA GLY A 633 -16.07 -28.20 27.50
C GLY A 633 -16.90 -26.92 27.48
N TYR A 634 -16.77 -26.03 26.50
CA TYR A 634 -17.57 -24.79 26.45
C TYR A 634 -18.51 -24.75 25.25
N GLU A 635 -19.78 -25.13 25.45
CA GLU A 635 -20.89 -24.65 24.61
C GLU A 635 -21.14 -23.18 24.98
N ARG A 636 -20.96 -22.26 24.02
CA ARG A 636 -21.41 -20.86 24.17
C ARG A 636 -22.95 -20.87 24.19
N ARG A 637 -23.55 -20.49 25.32
CA ARG A 637 -24.97 -20.11 25.42
C ARG A 637 -25.13 -18.61 25.32
#